data_AF-A0A518K8I4-F1
#
_entry.id   AF-A0A518K8I4-F1
#
_cell.length_a   1.000
_cell.length_b   1.000
_cell.length_c   1.000
_cell.angle_alpha   90.00
_cell.angle_beta   90.00
_cell.angle_gamma   90.00
#
_symmetry.space_group_name_H-M   'P 1'
#
loop_
_entity.id
_entity.type
_entity.pdbx_description
1 polymer ?
#
loop_
_entity_poly.entity_id
_entity_poly.type
_entity_poly.pdbx_seq_one_letter_code
_entity_poly.pdbx_strand_id
1 'polypeptide(L)'
;MNLTVQKALAVAVSLVASGNAGAENPSRIYAYDMSGSSSTSRALMASLTGIVAKSSPEVHMAFRGSAPSGGAAFWLDRYIEDNPGATVEWQSNPLWFINRYKGQLSGYVLYDASTINQATSVSGALGVLMVDQSQLAGPIGAALTQAGLNLVEDVRGKSSDWVYDTYSQHFNRDLIYRQQPNKEFQLRSHAVLNAGFVFDETGATRDRFLAGQNDHSLVLGWGHQNDEGEFFASASANNLMTVPADHLQSAASTSRWEAAIPPRPAKADPQTPTNPNAHYVAFVMSDGDNAQWLTNDFATGDRWFGSPHRGDFPMTFDLTPALADVNPTALKHLYDEAAGDEAATSFVTAGGYGINYPSGLSDVAGFVEATVASMQRVDHNIISVLDVAYDRAALNALADRPEIDGVMFKTNSGGYADNNGDLYFRGDTPVMSVRHTLWDGITTPNSLLNSLNNAPRQATTNGASYSIVNVHPWSSSAAGGGLGDPMSNVDYIVKNLDPGVQVVTLDELFLHLRKNRATLVGQGVSDNLIGNPDFELLDPADPSRPSAWSYATGAGVTELLSSMDSDGVGSRAAAINAASADWRSNSVEVEPAADFLFTFDFKFVGVVDGDGFRADARFFTAAGGEAAAFAGESVAFLDAADYADGEWHTYVINTQSPPNAGFADVRFSTYFGPFGGGQVIIDNVNLRPLVGVSGDYNGDGVVDAADYTVWRDALGRKVSPGASADGDRNGRVEQEDYEVWRAAYGSRSTDAASVPEPNALTLATIQIVYNALRCLRAR
;
A
#
# COMPACT_ATOMS: atom_id res chain seq x y z
N MET A 1 -8.04 16.76 -18.50
CA MET A 1 -7.59 15.37 -18.33
C MET A 1 -6.28 15.22 -19.09
N ASN A 2 -5.17 14.98 -18.38
CA ASN A 2 -3.81 15.07 -18.91
C ASN A 2 -3.47 13.84 -19.78
N LEU A 3 -2.57 13.99 -20.76
CA LEU A 3 -2.16 12.89 -21.67
C LEU A 3 -1.59 11.67 -20.93
N THR A 4 -1.01 11.90 -19.74
CA THR A 4 -0.49 10.87 -18.82
C THR A 4 -1.60 10.02 -18.22
N VAL A 5 -2.72 10.63 -17.84
CA VAL A 5 -3.92 9.95 -17.29
C VAL A 5 -4.55 9.03 -18.33
N GLN A 6 -4.57 9.44 -19.61
CA GLN A 6 -5.04 8.59 -20.70
C GLN A 6 -4.13 7.39 -20.98
N LYS A 7 -2.82 7.50 -20.69
CA LYS A 7 -1.87 6.39 -20.85
C LYS A 7 -1.94 5.39 -19.71
N ALA A 8 -2.03 5.83 -18.45
CA ALA A 8 -2.21 4.94 -17.29
C ALA A 8 -3.52 4.13 -17.40
N LEU A 9 -4.62 4.80 -17.77
CA LEU A 9 -5.89 4.12 -18.06
C LEU A 9 -5.76 3.15 -19.25
N ALA A 10 -4.95 3.50 -20.26
CA ALA A 10 -4.68 2.62 -21.40
C ALA A 10 -3.78 1.43 -21.06
N VAL A 11 -2.88 1.48 -20.06
CA VAL A 11 -2.08 0.33 -19.60
C VAL A 11 -2.96 -0.65 -18.82
N ALA A 12 -3.79 -0.14 -17.90
CA ALA A 12 -4.80 -0.95 -17.20
C ALA A 12 -5.81 -1.59 -18.17
N VAL A 13 -6.15 -0.90 -19.27
CA VAL A 13 -7.03 -1.41 -20.35
C VAL A 13 -6.27 -2.21 -21.43
N SER A 14 -4.95 -2.07 -21.57
CA SER A 14 -4.10 -2.77 -22.58
C SER A 14 -3.81 -4.21 -22.18
N LEU A 15 -3.58 -4.45 -20.87
CA LEU A 15 -3.59 -5.81 -20.31
C LEU A 15 -4.96 -6.48 -20.52
N VAL A 16 -6.05 -5.71 -20.48
CA VAL A 16 -7.41 -6.20 -20.82
C VAL A 16 -7.55 -6.51 -22.33
N ALA A 17 -6.95 -5.70 -23.22
CA ALA A 17 -7.02 -5.90 -24.66
C ALA A 17 -6.14 -7.06 -25.19
N SER A 18 -5.07 -7.42 -24.47
CA SER A 18 -4.29 -8.64 -24.72
C SER A 18 -4.85 -9.87 -23.98
N GLY A 19 -5.64 -9.64 -22.92
CA GLY A 19 -6.23 -10.67 -22.06
C GLY A 19 -7.61 -11.23 -22.48
N ASN A 20 -8.54 -10.43 -23.03
CA ASN A 20 -9.96 -10.79 -22.96
C ASN A 20 -10.79 -10.72 -24.26
N ALA A 21 -10.22 -11.04 -25.42
CA ALA A 21 -10.98 -11.16 -26.67
C ALA A 21 -11.00 -12.60 -27.24
N GLY A 22 -11.72 -13.52 -26.58
CA GLY A 22 -12.42 -14.59 -27.30
C GLY A 22 -11.99 -16.06 -27.15
N ALA A 23 -11.30 -16.48 -26.09
CA ALA A 23 -11.09 -17.91 -25.83
C ALA A 23 -11.99 -18.39 -24.68
N GLU A 24 -13.06 -19.13 -25.00
CA GLU A 24 -13.90 -19.80 -24.00
C GLU A 24 -13.06 -20.76 -23.14
N ASN A 25 -13.47 -20.96 -21.88
CA ASN A 25 -12.86 -21.96 -21.00
C ASN A 25 -12.78 -23.33 -21.70
N PRO A 26 -11.58 -23.95 -21.76
CA PRO A 26 -11.40 -25.20 -22.47
C PRO A 26 -12.17 -26.34 -21.80
N SER A 27 -13.02 -27.01 -22.58
CA SER A 27 -13.74 -28.23 -22.16
C SER A 27 -12.80 -29.44 -21.98
N ARG A 28 -11.54 -29.33 -22.38
CA ARG A 28 -10.52 -30.35 -22.19
C ARG A 28 -9.16 -29.74 -21.90
N ILE A 29 -8.57 -30.12 -20.78
CA ILE A 29 -7.21 -29.78 -20.39
C ILE A 29 -6.27 -30.96 -20.69
N TYR A 30 -5.19 -30.68 -21.40
CA TYR A 30 -4.07 -31.59 -21.62
C TYR A 30 -2.98 -31.29 -20.61
N ALA A 31 -2.99 -32.03 -19.50
CA ALA A 31 -2.08 -31.81 -18.39
C ALA A 31 -0.75 -32.56 -18.61
N TYR A 32 0.35 -31.82 -18.66
CA TYR A 32 1.69 -32.38 -18.67
C TYR A 32 2.12 -32.77 -17.26
N ASP A 33 2.34 -34.07 -17.07
CA ASP A 33 2.85 -34.62 -15.81
C ASP A 33 4.37 -34.38 -15.71
N MET A 34 4.75 -33.48 -14.81
CA MET A 34 6.15 -33.15 -14.53
C MET A 34 6.86 -34.19 -13.64
N SER A 35 6.13 -35.16 -13.10
CA SER A 35 6.66 -36.23 -12.27
C SER A 35 7.62 -37.11 -13.09
N GLY A 36 8.87 -37.18 -12.68
CA GLY A 36 9.91 -37.94 -13.37
C GLY A 36 10.44 -37.30 -14.66
N SER A 37 10.02 -36.08 -15.02
CA SER A 37 10.58 -35.37 -16.17
C SER A 37 11.93 -34.70 -15.85
N SER A 38 12.78 -34.56 -16.88
CA SER A 38 14.04 -33.80 -16.75
C SER A 38 13.78 -32.30 -16.71
N SER A 39 14.72 -31.55 -16.13
CA SER A 39 14.74 -30.08 -16.15
C SER A 39 14.54 -29.48 -17.55
N THR A 40 15.30 -30.00 -18.52
CA THR A 40 15.22 -29.60 -19.92
C THR A 40 13.88 -29.94 -20.57
N SER A 41 13.20 -31.01 -20.13
CA SER A 41 11.85 -31.34 -20.61
C SER A 41 10.81 -30.38 -20.04
N ARG A 42 10.95 -29.95 -18.78
CA ARG A 42 10.07 -28.96 -18.16
C ARG A 42 10.23 -27.59 -18.82
N ALA A 43 11.46 -27.16 -19.11
CA ALA A 43 11.72 -25.92 -19.83
C ALA A 43 11.11 -25.91 -21.24
N LEU A 44 11.28 -27.02 -22.00
CA LEU A 44 10.64 -27.20 -23.31
C LEU A 44 9.11 -27.09 -23.18
N MET A 45 8.52 -27.79 -22.21
CA MET A 45 7.08 -27.77 -21.99
C MET A 45 6.58 -26.41 -21.50
N ALA A 46 7.36 -25.64 -20.75
CA ALA A 46 7.01 -24.27 -20.38
C ALA A 46 6.87 -23.38 -21.61
N SER A 47 7.81 -23.47 -22.56
CA SER A 47 7.72 -22.75 -23.83
C SER A 47 6.53 -23.18 -24.68
N LEU A 48 6.30 -24.49 -24.82
CA LEU A 48 5.15 -25.02 -25.56
C LEU A 48 3.83 -24.53 -24.95
N THR A 49 3.70 -24.61 -23.64
CA THR A 49 2.50 -24.18 -22.91
C THR A 49 2.23 -22.69 -23.12
N GLY A 50 3.25 -21.84 -23.02
CA GLY A 50 3.12 -20.40 -23.29
C GLY A 50 2.73 -20.10 -24.74
N ILE A 51 3.30 -20.82 -25.71
CA ILE A 51 2.96 -20.64 -27.14
C ILE A 51 1.49 -21.04 -27.40
N VAL A 52 1.07 -22.20 -26.90
CA VAL A 52 -0.30 -22.70 -27.11
C VAL A 52 -1.32 -21.77 -26.46
N ALA A 53 -1.03 -21.28 -25.25
CA ALA A 53 -1.88 -20.35 -24.50
C ALA A 53 -2.18 -19.02 -25.23
N LYS A 54 -1.38 -18.64 -26.24
CA LYS A 54 -1.72 -17.49 -27.13
C LYS A 54 -2.99 -17.73 -27.95
N SER A 55 -3.42 -18.98 -28.10
CA SER A 55 -4.61 -19.36 -28.87
C SER A 55 -5.65 -20.15 -28.07
N SER A 56 -5.22 -20.98 -27.10
CA SER A 56 -6.10 -21.78 -26.26
C SER A 56 -5.39 -22.11 -24.93
N PRO A 57 -6.02 -21.93 -23.75
CA PRO A 57 -5.41 -22.25 -22.46
C PRO A 57 -5.58 -23.73 -22.07
N GLU A 58 -5.53 -24.64 -23.05
CA GLU A 58 -5.80 -26.08 -22.87
C GLU A 58 -4.59 -26.90 -22.40
N VAL A 59 -3.39 -26.34 -22.33
CA VAL A 59 -2.20 -27.05 -21.85
C VAL A 59 -1.86 -26.56 -20.45
N HIS A 60 -1.77 -27.48 -19.50
CA HIS A 60 -1.43 -27.17 -18.10
C HIS A 60 -0.25 -28.04 -17.65
N MET A 61 0.65 -27.53 -16.81
CA MET A 61 1.78 -28.33 -16.29
C MET A 61 1.59 -28.58 -14.79
N ALA A 62 1.76 -29.80 -14.32
CA ALA A 62 1.60 -30.09 -12.89
C ALA A 62 2.35 -31.36 -12.49
N PHE A 63 2.65 -31.51 -11.21
CA PHE A 63 3.14 -32.76 -10.65
C PHE A 63 1.95 -33.65 -10.32
N ARG A 64 1.73 -34.72 -11.09
CA ARG A 64 0.57 -35.60 -10.88
C ARG A 64 0.74 -36.41 -9.59
N GLY A 65 -0.31 -36.42 -8.75
CA GLY A 65 -0.34 -37.27 -7.56
C GLY A 65 0.59 -36.84 -6.43
N SER A 66 1.11 -35.60 -6.47
CA SER A 66 1.56 -34.95 -5.23
C SER A 66 0.39 -34.93 -4.24
N ALA A 67 0.67 -35.16 -2.96
CA ALA A 67 -0.33 -34.97 -1.89
C ALA A 67 -0.99 -33.57 -2.06
N PRO A 68 -2.24 -33.35 -1.57
CA PRO A 68 -3.02 -32.13 -1.83
C PRO A 68 -2.44 -30.82 -1.24
N SER A 69 -1.15 -30.77 -0.94
CA SER A 69 -0.40 -29.59 -0.54
C SER A 69 -0.16 -28.66 -1.75
N GLY A 70 -1.18 -27.90 -2.14
CA GLY A 70 -1.05 -26.72 -2.98
C GLY A 70 -0.51 -26.90 -4.42
N GLY A 71 -0.36 -25.77 -5.11
CA GLY A 71 0.30 -25.67 -6.41
C GLY A 71 -0.58 -25.95 -7.64
N ALA A 72 0.06 -26.17 -8.80
CA ALA A 72 -0.63 -26.21 -10.08
C ALA A 72 -1.72 -27.29 -10.21
N ALA A 73 -1.48 -28.50 -9.69
CA ALA A 73 -2.46 -29.59 -9.72
C ALA A 73 -3.73 -29.23 -8.93
N PHE A 74 -3.58 -28.57 -7.78
CA PHE A 74 -4.69 -28.14 -6.94
C PHE A 74 -5.59 -27.14 -7.69
N TRP A 75 -5.00 -26.16 -8.38
CA TRP A 75 -5.77 -25.19 -9.17
C TRP A 75 -6.44 -25.81 -10.40
N LEU A 76 -5.83 -26.84 -10.99
CA LEU A 76 -6.48 -27.62 -12.04
C LEU A 76 -7.73 -28.32 -11.50
N ASP A 77 -7.68 -28.89 -10.30
CA ASP A 77 -8.86 -29.53 -9.68
C ASP A 77 -9.98 -28.50 -9.41
N ARG A 78 -9.63 -27.32 -8.86
CA ARG A 78 -10.58 -26.21 -8.68
C ARG A 78 -11.20 -25.74 -10.01
N TYR A 79 -10.41 -25.65 -11.07
CA TYR A 79 -10.91 -25.33 -12.41
C TYR A 79 -11.96 -26.36 -12.88
N ILE A 80 -11.72 -27.65 -12.67
CA ILE A 80 -12.66 -28.72 -13.06
C ILE A 80 -13.95 -28.68 -12.24
N GLU A 81 -13.86 -28.37 -10.95
CA GLU A 81 -15.02 -28.19 -10.07
C GLU A 81 -15.89 -27.01 -10.52
N ASP A 82 -15.27 -25.89 -10.90
CA ASP A 82 -15.96 -24.68 -11.37
C ASP A 82 -16.51 -24.81 -12.80
N ASN A 83 -16.04 -25.79 -13.58
CA ASN A 83 -16.47 -26.01 -14.97
C ASN A 83 -17.02 -27.43 -15.19
N PRO A 84 -18.24 -27.74 -14.71
CA PRO A 84 -18.86 -29.05 -14.88
C PRO A 84 -18.95 -29.48 -16.35
N GLY A 85 -18.18 -30.50 -16.73
CA GLY A 85 -18.08 -31.00 -18.10
C GLY A 85 -16.68 -30.84 -18.71
N ALA A 86 -15.82 -30.04 -18.10
CA ALA A 86 -14.40 -30.03 -18.43
C ALA A 86 -13.75 -31.38 -18.05
N THR A 87 -12.76 -31.82 -18.83
CA THR A 87 -12.04 -33.08 -18.60
C THR A 87 -10.53 -32.89 -18.62
N VAL A 88 -9.80 -33.70 -17.85
CA VAL A 88 -8.32 -33.69 -17.84
C VAL A 88 -7.78 -34.94 -18.53
N GLU A 89 -6.90 -34.76 -19.52
CA GLU A 89 -6.08 -35.82 -20.10
C GLU A 89 -4.61 -35.62 -19.69
N TRP A 90 -4.13 -36.49 -18.81
CA TRP A 90 -2.74 -36.49 -18.37
C TRP A 90 -1.80 -37.14 -19.41
N GLN A 91 -0.70 -36.46 -19.70
CA GLN A 91 0.33 -36.89 -20.63
C GLN A 91 1.73 -36.64 -20.04
N SER A 92 2.62 -37.64 -20.10
CA SER A 92 4.00 -37.51 -19.58
C SER A 92 5.04 -37.36 -20.69
N ASN A 93 4.64 -37.52 -21.96
CA ASN A 93 5.57 -37.55 -23.10
C ASN A 93 5.54 -36.22 -23.89
N PRO A 94 6.61 -35.40 -23.86
CA PRO A 94 6.68 -34.16 -24.64
C PRO A 94 6.50 -34.35 -26.15
N LEU A 95 6.88 -35.51 -26.71
CA LEU A 95 6.72 -35.79 -28.14
C LEU A 95 5.24 -35.77 -28.57
N TRP A 96 4.34 -36.18 -27.67
CA TRP A 96 2.90 -36.13 -27.92
C TRP A 96 2.43 -34.69 -28.11
N PHE A 97 2.88 -33.78 -27.24
CA PHE A 97 2.55 -32.35 -27.31
C PHE A 97 3.14 -31.70 -28.57
N ILE A 98 4.42 -31.97 -28.89
CA ILE A 98 5.05 -31.45 -30.11
C ILE A 98 4.24 -31.87 -31.34
N ASN A 99 3.88 -33.16 -31.45
CA ASN A 99 3.12 -33.64 -32.61
C ASN A 99 1.70 -33.06 -32.67
N ARG A 100 1.04 -32.89 -31.52
CA ARG A 100 -0.31 -32.29 -31.44
C ARG A 100 -0.30 -30.82 -31.85
N TYR A 101 0.66 -30.05 -31.37
CA TYR A 101 0.69 -28.60 -31.52
C TYR A 101 1.65 -28.08 -32.59
N LYS A 102 2.30 -28.95 -33.38
CA LYS A 102 3.25 -28.55 -34.45
C LYS A 102 2.75 -27.46 -35.39
N GLY A 103 1.43 -27.37 -35.63
CA GLY A 103 0.84 -26.32 -36.46
C GLY A 103 0.88 -24.91 -35.84
N GLN A 104 1.13 -24.80 -34.53
CA GLN A 104 1.27 -23.55 -33.79
C GLN A 104 2.74 -23.19 -33.50
N LEU A 105 3.69 -24.06 -33.86
CA LEU A 105 5.11 -23.91 -33.54
C LEU A 105 5.89 -23.41 -34.76
N SER A 106 6.66 -22.33 -34.61
CA SER A 106 7.41 -21.71 -35.71
C SER A 106 8.82 -22.27 -35.93
N GLY A 107 9.25 -23.20 -35.08
CA GLY A 107 10.60 -23.76 -35.05
C GLY A 107 11.11 -23.91 -33.62
N TYR A 108 12.42 -23.89 -33.43
CA TYR A 108 13.03 -23.92 -32.09
C TYR A 108 14.18 -22.92 -31.93
N VAL A 109 14.37 -22.46 -30.69
CA VAL A 109 15.55 -21.75 -30.23
C VAL A 109 16.45 -22.71 -29.45
N LEU A 110 17.72 -22.77 -29.84
CA LEU A 110 18.73 -23.63 -29.21
C LEU A 110 19.41 -22.88 -28.06
N TYR A 111 19.51 -23.55 -26.91
CA TYR A 111 20.12 -22.97 -25.72
C TYR A 111 20.95 -23.98 -24.92
N ASP A 112 21.65 -23.50 -23.90
CA ASP A 112 22.33 -24.27 -22.87
C ASP A 112 21.96 -23.76 -21.46
N ALA A 113 22.44 -24.43 -20.41
CA ALA A 113 22.06 -24.08 -19.03
C ALA A 113 22.27 -22.60 -18.66
N SER A 114 23.25 -21.92 -19.25
CA SER A 114 23.51 -20.48 -18.99
C SER A 114 22.63 -19.53 -19.79
N THR A 115 21.92 -20.01 -20.81
CA THR A 115 21.20 -19.17 -21.78
C THR A 115 19.68 -19.41 -21.81
N ILE A 116 19.15 -20.03 -20.75
CA ILE A 116 17.72 -20.35 -20.65
C ILE A 116 16.81 -19.10 -20.62
N ASN A 117 17.25 -17.98 -20.03
CA ASN A 117 16.48 -16.74 -20.02
C ASN A 117 16.41 -16.13 -21.43
N GLN A 118 17.53 -16.10 -22.15
CA GLN A 118 17.60 -15.67 -23.54
C GLN A 118 16.68 -16.52 -24.41
N ALA A 119 16.69 -17.84 -24.21
CA ALA A 119 15.80 -18.75 -24.92
C ALA A 119 14.32 -18.52 -24.60
N THR A 120 14.00 -18.21 -23.34
CA THR A 120 12.61 -17.88 -22.93
C THR A 120 12.11 -16.61 -23.61
N SER A 121 12.93 -15.55 -23.61
CA SER A 121 12.63 -14.28 -24.29
C SER A 121 12.42 -14.47 -25.79
N VAL A 122 13.34 -15.16 -26.48
CA VAL A 122 13.24 -15.43 -27.92
C VAL A 122 12.04 -16.32 -28.25
N SER A 123 11.74 -17.31 -27.40
CA SER A 123 10.56 -18.15 -27.52
C SER A 123 9.27 -17.34 -27.48
N GLY A 124 9.13 -16.43 -26.51
CA GLY A 124 8.00 -15.51 -26.41
C GLY A 124 7.85 -14.59 -27.62
N ALA A 125 8.96 -14.01 -28.08
CA ALA A 125 8.99 -13.08 -29.21
C ALA A 125 8.63 -13.73 -30.56
N LEU A 126 9.08 -14.97 -30.81
CA LEU A 126 8.98 -15.61 -32.13
C LEU A 126 8.03 -16.81 -32.20
N GLY A 127 7.51 -17.28 -31.06
CA GLY A 127 6.67 -18.48 -31.01
C GLY A 127 7.45 -19.77 -31.34
N VAL A 128 8.68 -19.88 -30.85
CA VAL A 128 9.59 -21.01 -31.12
C VAL A 128 9.83 -21.82 -29.84
N LEU A 129 9.95 -23.15 -29.95
CA LEU A 129 10.21 -24.01 -28.79
C LEU A 129 11.60 -23.77 -28.20
N MET A 130 11.71 -23.78 -26.87
CA MET A 130 13.00 -23.86 -26.20
C MET A 130 13.53 -25.29 -26.25
N VAL A 131 14.74 -25.49 -26.77
CA VAL A 131 15.39 -26.81 -26.86
C VAL A 131 16.80 -26.74 -26.34
N ASP A 132 17.08 -27.50 -25.27
CA ASP A 132 18.42 -27.58 -24.71
C ASP A 132 19.31 -28.40 -25.65
N GLN A 133 20.58 -28.01 -25.79
CA GLN A 133 21.52 -28.69 -26.67
C GLN A 133 21.65 -30.21 -26.41
N SER A 134 21.46 -30.67 -25.17
CA SER A 134 21.49 -32.09 -24.82
C SER A 134 20.33 -32.90 -25.41
N GLN A 135 19.21 -32.24 -25.77
CA GLN A 135 18.02 -32.89 -26.29
C GLN A 135 18.06 -33.10 -27.82
N LEU A 136 18.96 -32.39 -28.53
CA LEU A 136 19.03 -32.40 -30.01
C LEU A 136 19.42 -33.75 -30.59
N ALA A 137 20.34 -34.49 -29.97
CA ALA A 137 20.79 -35.79 -30.47
C ALA A 137 19.82 -36.94 -30.13
N GLY A 138 18.71 -36.65 -29.44
CA GLY A 138 17.78 -37.64 -28.89
C GLY A 138 16.39 -37.63 -29.54
N PRO A 139 15.40 -38.23 -28.85
CA PRO A 139 14.01 -38.30 -29.33
C PRO A 139 13.37 -36.95 -29.63
N ILE A 140 13.75 -35.89 -28.89
CA ILE A 140 13.25 -34.54 -29.12
C ILE A 140 13.75 -34.00 -30.46
N GLY A 141 15.06 -34.07 -30.76
CA GLY A 141 15.58 -33.65 -32.07
C GLY A 141 14.97 -34.41 -33.25
N ALA A 142 14.72 -35.72 -33.08
CA ALA A 142 14.01 -36.51 -34.08
C ALA A 142 12.55 -36.03 -34.26
N ALA A 143 11.84 -35.70 -33.17
CA ALA A 143 10.49 -35.17 -33.21
C ALA A 143 10.41 -33.80 -33.87
N LEU A 144 11.36 -32.89 -33.59
CA LEU A 144 11.46 -31.59 -34.25
C LEU A 144 11.64 -31.75 -35.76
N THR A 145 12.55 -32.64 -36.18
CA THR A 145 12.78 -32.96 -37.59
C THR A 145 11.52 -33.51 -38.26
N GLN A 146 10.84 -34.46 -37.62
CA GLN A 146 9.61 -35.05 -38.13
C GLN A 146 8.45 -34.03 -38.21
N ALA A 147 8.42 -33.07 -37.28
CA ALA A 147 7.45 -31.98 -37.27
C ALA A 147 7.80 -30.84 -38.23
N GLY A 148 8.98 -30.86 -38.88
CA GLY A 148 9.45 -29.79 -39.76
C GLY A 148 9.87 -28.51 -39.02
N LEU A 149 10.20 -28.62 -37.72
CA LEU A 149 10.60 -27.50 -36.87
C LEU A 149 12.11 -27.27 -36.99
N ASN A 150 12.50 -26.25 -37.75
CA ASN A 150 13.90 -25.89 -37.97
C ASN A 150 14.46 -25.03 -36.83
N LEU A 151 15.79 -24.97 -36.73
CA LEU A 151 16.49 -24.01 -35.89
C LEU A 151 16.18 -22.60 -36.38
N VAL A 152 15.60 -21.78 -35.51
CA VAL A 152 15.30 -20.36 -35.79
C VAL A 152 16.38 -19.46 -35.23
N GLU A 153 16.85 -19.77 -34.01
CA GLU A 153 17.91 -19.00 -33.37
C GLU A 153 18.77 -19.89 -32.46
N ASP A 154 20.06 -19.60 -32.39
CA ASP A 154 20.98 -20.21 -31.43
C ASP A 154 21.42 -19.13 -30.45
N VAL A 155 20.97 -19.21 -29.19
CA VAL A 155 21.28 -18.20 -28.17
C VAL A 155 22.45 -18.58 -27.27
N ARG A 156 23.11 -19.72 -27.51
CA ARG A 156 24.27 -20.14 -26.72
C ARG A 156 25.38 -19.09 -26.81
N GLY A 157 25.90 -18.69 -25.65
CA GLY A 157 26.90 -17.63 -25.53
C GLY A 157 26.41 -16.20 -25.81
N LYS A 158 25.10 -15.97 -26.03
CA LYS A 158 24.54 -14.63 -26.23
C LYS A 158 24.11 -14.02 -24.88
N SER A 159 24.32 -12.71 -24.71
CA SER A 159 23.93 -11.97 -23.51
C SER A 159 22.46 -11.55 -23.54
N SER A 160 21.91 -11.19 -22.37
CA SER A 160 20.57 -10.58 -22.29
C SER A 160 20.51 -9.24 -23.02
N ASP A 161 21.58 -8.44 -23.01
CA ASP A 161 21.66 -7.21 -23.81
C ASP A 161 21.47 -7.48 -25.31
N TRP A 162 22.15 -8.51 -25.84
CA TRP A 162 22.00 -8.88 -27.24
C TRP A 162 20.56 -9.27 -27.56
N VAL A 163 19.91 -10.06 -26.70
CA VAL A 163 18.51 -10.45 -26.89
C VAL A 163 17.59 -9.25 -26.79
N TYR A 164 17.78 -8.39 -25.78
CA TYR A 164 16.99 -7.20 -25.55
C TYR A 164 17.02 -6.29 -26.78
N ASP A 165 18.21 -5.99 -27.29
CA ASP A 165 18.39 -5.08 -28.41
C ASP A 165 17.89 -5.70 -29.73
N THR A 166 18.16 -6.98 -29.96
CA THR A 166 17.79 -7.69 -31.20
C THR A 166 16.29 -7.86 -31.34
N TYR A 167 15.57 -8.13 -30.24
CA TYR A 167 14.15 -8.45 -30.25
C TYR A 167 13.27 -7.41 -29.56
N SER A 168 13.81 -6.24 -29.21
CA SER A 168 13.12 -5.15 -28.49
C SER A 168 11.72 -4.81 -29.02
N GLN A 169 11.53 -4.82 -30.34
CA GLN A 169 10.25 -4.51 -30.98
C GLN A 169 9.16 -5.57 -30.77
N HIS A 170 9.54 -6.78 -30.33
CA HIS A 170 8.64 -7.90 -30.09
C HIS A 170 8.25 -8.04 -28.62
N PHE A 171 8.98 -7.39 -27.70
CA PHE A 171 8.72 -7.53 -26.28
C PHE A 171 7.56 -6.68 -25.80
N ASN A 172 6.77 -7.27 -24.90
CA ASN A 172 5.77 -6.55 -24.13
C ASN A 172 6.44 -5.47 -23.26
N ARG A 173 5.82 -4.29 -23.22
CA ARG A 173 6.30 -3.11 -22.47
C ARG A 173 5.54 -2.88 -21.17
N ASP A 174 4.51 -3.70 -20.92
CA ASP A 174 3.69 -3.69 -19.71
C ASP A 174 4.01 -4.88 -18.78
N LEU A 175 4.86 -5.82 -19.22
CA LEU A 175 5.27 -7.01 -18.45
C LEU A 175 6.74 -7.35 -18.73
N ILE A 176 7.57 -7.26 -17.69
CA ILE A 176 8.97 -7.69 -17.71
C ILE A 176 9.23 -8.73 -16.63
N TYR A 177 10.19 -9.62 -16.85
CA TYR A 177 10.37 -10.82 -16.05
C TYR A 177 11.79 -10.92 -15.52
N ARG A 178 11.94 -11.06 -14.20
CA ARG A 178 13.23 -11.33 -13.56
C ARG A 178 13.26 -12.77 -13.04
N GLN A 179 14.12 -13.61 -13.61
CA GLN A 179 14.11 -15.05 -13.30
C GLN A 179 15.51 -15.61 -13.21
N GLN A 180 15.85 -16.24 -12.08
CA GLN A 180 17.12 -16.93 -11.94
C GLN A 180 17.21 -18.11 -12.93
N PRO A 181 18.36 -18.35 -13.59
CA PRO A 181 18.51 -19.43 -14.57
C PRO A 181 18.26 -20.85 -14.02
N ASN A 182 18.40 -21.05 -12.71
CA ASN A 182 18.14 -22.33 -12.05
C ASN A 182 16.63 -22.66 -11.90
N LYS A 183 15.73 -21.72 -12.21
CA LYS A 183 14.28 -21.95 -12.25
C LYS A 183 13.91 -22.45 -13.64
N GLU A 184 13.67 -23.75 -13.76
CA GLU A 184 13.63 -24.43 -15.05
C GLU A 184 12.32 -24.23 -15.81
N PHE A 185 11.21 -24.03 -15.09
CA PHE A 185 9.87 -23.97 -15.69
C PHE A 185 8.95 -22.92 -15.06
N GLN A 186 9.23 -22.55 -13.81
CA GLN A 186 8.49 -21.53 -13.08
C GLN A 186 8.57 -20.21 -13.84
N LEU A 187 7.44 -19.49 -13.88
CA LEU A 187 7.23 -18.20 -14.56
C LEU A 187 7.41 -18.19 -16.09
N ARG A 188 8.22 -19.10 -16.66
CA ARG A 188 8.63 -19.08 -18.07
C ARG A 188 7.46 -19.23 -19.04
N SER A 189 6.47 -20.07 -18.73
CA SER A 189 5.31 -20.20 -19.61
C SER A 189 4.53 -18.89 -19.72
N HIS A 190 4.36 -18.17 -18.60
CA HIS A 190 3.72 -16.86 -18.57
C HIS A 190 4.52 -15.80 -19.33
N ALA A 191 5.86 -15.82 -19.21
CA ALA A 191 6.73 -14.95 -20.01
C ALA A 191 6.60 -15.23 -21.51
N VAL A 192 6.56 -16.50 -21.92
CA VAL A 192 6.41 -16.89 -23.34
C VAL A 192 5.03 -16.51 -23.90
N LEU A 193 3.96 -16.73 -23.12
CA LEU A 193 2.60 -16.28 -23.46
C LEU A 193 2.58 -14.79 -23.80
N ASN A 194 3.19 -13.99 -22.93
CA ASN A 194 3.09 -12.53 -22.99
C ASN A 194 4.20 -11.86 -23.81
N ALA A 195 5.04 -12.62 -24.54
CA ALA A 195 6.23 -12.09 -25.21
C ALA A 195 7.11 -11.23 -24.28
N GLY A 196 7.28 -11.70 -23.05
CA GLY A 196 8.04 -11.03 -22.01
C GLY A 196 9.55 -11.17 -22.21
N PHE A 197 10.28 -10.10 -21.91
CA PHE A 197 11.72 -10.16 -21.77
C PHE A 197 12.10 -10.69 -20.38
N VAL A 198 12.89 -11.77 -20.35
CA VAL A 198 13.37 -12.45 -19.14
C VAL A 198 14.86 -12.17 -18.93
N PHE A 199 15.21 -11.70 -17.74
CA PHE A 199 16.57 -11.31 -17.37
C PHE A 199 16.91 -11.76 -15.93
N ASP A 200 18.19 -11.75 -15.54
CA ASP A 200 18.65 -12.01 -14.14
C ASP A 200 19.72 -11.00 -13.69
N GLU A 201 20.08 -10.07 -14.57
CA GLU A 201 21.08 -9.04 -14.34
C GLU A 201 20.72 -8.12 -13.14
N THR A 202 21.75 -7.46 -12.60
CA THR A 202 21.68 -6.52 -11.48
C THR A 202 22.24 -5.15 -11.89
N GLY A 203 22.12 -4.15 -11.01
CA GLY A 203 22.68 -2.82 -11.21
C GLY A 203 22.23 -2.14 -12.51
N ALA A 204 23.14 -1.40 -13.15
CA ALA A 204 22.83 -0.55 -14.31
C ALA A 204 22.24 -1.32 -15.51
N THR A 205 22.60 -2.59 -15.70
CA THR A 205 22.04 -3.40 -16.79
C THR A 205 20.58 -3.74 -16.52
N ARG A 206 20.22 -4.09 -15.28
CA ARG A 206 18.80 -4.23 -14.89
C ARG A 206 18.06 -2.93 -15.09
N ASP A 207 18.60 -1.82 -14.55
CA ASP A 207 17.92 -0.52 -14.58
C ASP A 207 17.65 -0.06 -16.03
N ARG A 208 18.57 -0.36 -16.96
CA ARG A 208 18.36 -0.16 -18.40
C ARG A 208 17.13 -0.91 -18.93
N PHE A 209 16.92 -2.15 -18.51
CA PHE A 209 15.78 -2.95 -18.96
C PHE A 209 14.46 -2.46 -18.36
N LEU A 210 14.47 -2.09 -17.06
CA LEU A 210 13.31 -1.53 -16.36
C LEU A 210 12.91 -0.17 -16.94
N ALA A 211 13.86 0.73 -17.17
CA ALA A 211 13.62 2.03 -17.80
C ALA A 211 13.06 1.93 -19.23
N GLY A 212 13.14 0.76 -19.86
CA GLY A 212 12.54 0.49 -21.16
C GLY A 212 11.09 0.02 -21.12
N GLN A 213 10.48 -0.10 -19.95
CA GLN A 213 9.06 -0.44 -19.79
C GLN A 213 8.19 0.82 -19.74
N ASN A 214 6.87 0.64 -19.88
CA ASN A 214 5.91 1.70 -19.63
C ASN A 214 5.77 1.93 -18.11
N ASP A 215 5.52 3.16 -17.70
CA ASP A 215 5.23 3.47 -16.30
C ASP A 215 4.03 2.66 -15.79
N HIS A 216 4.09 2.27 -14.51
CA HIS A 216 3.09 1.50 -13.77
C HIS A 216 2.85 0.09 -14.32
N SER A 217 3.81 -0.43 -15.07
CA SER A 217 3.84 -1.82 -15.52
C SER A 217 4.37 -2.78 -14.46
N LEU A 218 4.21 -4.09 -14.69
CA LEU A 218 4.61 -5.11 -13.73
C LEU A 218 5.96 -5.75 -14.04
N VAL A 219 6.74 -5.93 -12.98
CA VAL A 219 7.92 -6.79 -12.93
C VAL A 219 7.55 -8.08 -12.21
N LEU A 220 7.39 -9.18 -12.95
CA LEU A 220 7.12 -10.49 -12.36
C LEU A 220 8.44 -11.21 -12.08
N GLY A 221 8.63 -11.76 -10.89
CA GLY A 221 9.86 -12.46 -10.54
C GLY A 221 10.31 -12.24 -9.10
N TRP A 222 11.60 -12.34 -8.84
CA TRP A 222 12.18 -12.06 -7.53
C TRP A 222 13.61 -11.48 -7.64
N GLY A 223 14.14 -11.00 -6.51
CA GLY A 223 15.50 -10.51 -6.34
C GLY A 223 16.61 -11.50 -6.74
N HIS A 224 17.76 -10.98 -7.18
CA HIS A 224 18.96 -11.81 -7.38
C HIS A 224 19.48 -12.25 -6.01
N GLN A 225 19.67 -13.55 -5.80
CA GLN A 225 20.08 -14.12 -4.51
C GLN A 225 19.23 -13.64 -3.31
N ASN A 226 17.93 -13.40 -3.56
CA ASN A 226 16.96 -12.92 -2.58
C ASN A 226 17.19 -11.49 -2.05
N ASP A 227 17.80 -10.61 -2.86
CA ASP A 227 17.85 -9.18 -2.56
C ASP A 227 16.50 -8.50 -2.90
N GLU A 228 15.62 -8.48 -1.90
CA GLU A 228 14.29 -7.85 -1.97
C GLU A 228 14.39 -6.32 -2.02
N GLY A 229 15.24 -5.74 -1.17
CA GLY A 229 15.39 -4.29 -1.06
C GLY A 229 15.88 -3.64 -2.35
N GLU A 230 16.91 -4.20 -2.98
CA GLU A 230 17.43 -3.71 -4.28
C GLU A 230 16.37 -3.84 -5.38
N PHE A 231 15.60 -4.93 -5.37
CA PHE A 231 14.63 -5.22 -6.41
C PHE A 231 13.44 -4.25 -6.38
N PHE A 232 12.82 -4.06 -5.22
CA PHE A 232 11.68 -3.16 -5.08
C PHE A 232 12.09 -1.70 -5.25
N ALA A 233 13.25 -1.29 -4.71
CA ALA A 233 13.75 0.07 -4.86
C ALA A 233 14.02 0.44 -6.33
N SER A 234 14.64 -0.47 -7.09
CA SER A 234 14.92 -0.23 -8.51
C SER A 234 13.65 -0.21 -9.37
N ALA A 235 12.71 -1.12 -9.14
CA ALA A 235 11.42 -1.10 -9.82
C ALA A 235 10.69 0.23 -9.55
N SER A 236 10.63 0.65 -8.28
CA SER A 236 10.00 1.90 -7.85
C SER A 236 10.66 3.13 -8.50
N ALA A 237 11.99 3.18 -8.56
CA ALA A 237 12.72 4.26 -9.22
C ALA A 237 12.43 4.39 -10.72
N ASN A 238 11.85 3.36 -11.34
CA ASN A 238 11.40 3.34 -12.74
C ASN A 238 9.86 3.36 -12.86
N ASN A 239 9.14 3.77 -11.81
CA ASN A 239 7.68 3.78 -11.71
C ASN A 239 7.03 2.40 -11.95
N LEU A 240 7.73 1.30 -11.65
CA LEU A 240 7.21 -0.05 -11.86
C LEU A 240 6.75 -0.67 -10.54
N MET A 241 5.87 -1.68 -10.65
CA MET A 241 5.38 -2.46 -9.52
C MET A 241 5.83 -3.91 -9.66
N THR A 242 6.26 -4.51 -8.57
CA THR A 242 6.77 -5.87 -8.53
C THR A 242 5.69 -6.85 -8.12
N VAL A 243 5.67 -8.03 -8.74
CA VAL A 243 4.84 -9.16 -8.30
C VAL A 243 5.75 -10.36 -8.06
N PRO A 244 5.99 -10.76 -6.81
CA PRO A 244 6.77 -11.94 -6.48
C PRO A 244 6.22 -13.21 -7.15
N ALA A 245 6.98 -13.74 -8.11
CA ALA A 245 6.48 -14.79 -9.01
C ALA A 245 7.55 -15.74 -9.55
N ASP A 246 8.78 -15.74 -9.02
CA ASP A 246 9.85 -16.64 -9.48
C ASP A 246 9.57 -18.14 -9.26
N HIS A 247 8.66 -18.47 -8.34
CA HIS A 247 8.12 -19.82 -8.11
C HIS A 247 6.72 -20.05 -8.70
N LEU A 248 6.17 -19.10 -9.46
CA LEU A 248 4.84 -19.20 -10.06
C LEU A 248 4.79 -20.36 -11.07
N GLN A 249 3.81 -21.24 -10.94
CA GLN A 249 3.69 -22.45 -11.76
C GLN A 249 2.53 -22.37 -12.73
N SER A 250 2.73 -22.82 -13.97
CA SER A 250 1.66 -23.01 -14.97
C SER A 250 0.79 -21.80 -15.30
N ALA A 251 1.30 -20.60 -15.00
CA ALA A 251 0.54 -19.37 -15.09
C ALA A 251 0.08 -19.01 -16.51
N ALA A 252 0.68 -19.55 -17.58
CA ALA A 252 0.15 -19.33 -18.93
C ALA A 252 -1.27 -19.89 -19.15
N SER A 253 -1.63 -20.95 -18.42
CA SER A 253 -2.97 -21.54 -18.51
C SER A 253 -3.92 -20.89 -17.52
N THR A 254 -3.52 -20.80 -16.24
CA THR A 254 -4.37 -20.26 -15.18
C THR A 254 -4.71 -18.79 -15.43
N SER A 255 -3.80 -17.97 -15.99
CA SER A 255 -4.07 -16.56 -16.33
C SER A 255 -5.13 -16.36 -17.41
N ARG A 256 -5.50 -17.43 -18.10
CA ARG A 256 -6.44 -17.42 -19.24
C ARG A 256 -7.70 -18.21 -18.97
N TRP A 257 -7.80 -18.89 -17.83
CA TRP A 257 -9.03 -19.50 -17.39
C TRP A 257 -9.94 -18.43 -16.81
N GLU A 258 -11.14 -18.30 -17.36
CA GLU A 258 -12.16 -17.41 -16.83
C GLU A 258 -12.74 -18.00 -15.54
N ALA A 259 -12.88 -17.16 -14.50
CA ALA A 259 -13.55 -17.52 -13.26
C ALA A 259 -14.54 -16.41 -12.89
N ALA A 260 -15.74 -16.80 -12.45
CA ALA A 260 -16.72 -15.86 -11.91
C ALA A 260 -16.34 -15.51 -10.47
N ILE A 261 -15.51 -14.48 -10.30
CA ILE A 261 -15.05 -14.03 -8.98
C ILE A 261 -16.25 -13.42 -8.23
N PRO A 262 -16.61 -13.93 -7.03
CA PRO A 262 -17.67 -13.34 -6.22
C PRO A 262 -17.24 -11.98 -5.65
N PRO A 263 -18.16 -11.17 -5.09
CA PRO A 263 -17.80 -10.01 -4.29
C PRO A 263 -16.86 -10.41 -3.13
N ARG A 264 -15.97 -9.50 -2.73
CA ARG A 264 -15.06 -9.77 -1.60
C ARG A 264 -15.86 -10.05 -0.33
N PRO A 265 -15.54 -11.12 0.43
CA PRO A 265 -16.23 -11.43 1.69
C PRO A 265 -15.89 -10.44 2.81
N ALA A 266 -16.66 -10.50 3.90
CA ALA A 266 -16.38 -9.81 5.16
C ALA A 266 -16.23 -8.27 5.08
N LYS A 267 -16.88 -7.62 4.11
CA LYS A 267 -17.05 -6.16 4.12
C LYS A 267 -17.79 -5.73 5.38
N ALA A 268 -17.24 -4.76 6.11
CA ALA A 268 -17.86 -4.26 7.32
C ALA A 268 -19.24 -3.64 7.02
N ASP A 269 -20.26 -4.00 7.80
CA ASP A 269 -21.58 -3.39 7.70
C ASP A 269 -21.50 -1.93 8.19
N PRO A 270 -21.82 -0.92 7.36
CA PRO A 270 -21.83 0.47 7.77
C PRO A 270 -22.73 0.76 8.98
N GLN A 271 -23.65 -0.13 9.34
CA GLN A 271 -24.51 -0.01 10.52
C GLN A 271 -23.90 -0.58 11.82
N THR A 272 -22.76 -1.26 11.77
CA THR A 272 -22.11 -1.85 12.97
C THR A 272 -21.80 -0.77 14.02
N PRO A 273 -22.40 -0.81 15.23
CA PRO A 273 -22.23 0.24 16.22
C PRO A 273 -20.83 0.18 16.87
N THR A 274 -20.23 1.35 17.12
CA THR A 274 -19.00 1.45 17.92
C THR A 274 -19.29 1.14 19.39
N ASN A 275 -18.52 0.23 20.00
CA ASN A 275 -18.45 0.09 21.46
C ASN A 275 -17.47 1.15 22.01
N PRO A 276 -17.94 2.15 22.79
CA PRO A 276 -17.08 3.22 23.29
C PRO A 276 -16.02 2.72 24.30
N ASN A 277 -16.25 1.58 24.94
CA ASN A 277 -15.37 1.01 25.96
C ASN A 277 -14.46 -0.12 25.41
N ALA A 278 -14.24 -0.15 24.10
CA ALA A 278 -13.41 -1.15 23.44
C ALA A 278 -11.98 -0.65 23.18
N HIS A 279 -11.04 -1.59 23.17
CA HIS A 279 -9.83 -1.51 22.37
C HIS A 279 -10.02 -2.39 21.13
N TYR A 280 -10.03 -1.82 19.93
CA TYR A 280 -10.20 -2.56 18.68
C TYR A 280 -8.86 -3.07 18.16
N VAL A 281 -8.79 -4.35 17.77
CA VAL A 281 -7.59 -5.00 17.25
C VAL A 281 -7.89 -5.66 15.91
N ALA A 282 -7.12 -5.33 14.88
CA ALA A 282 -7.12 -6.05 13.61
C ALA A 282 -5.81 -6.81 13.43
N PHE A 283 -5.91 -8.13 13.27
CA PHE A 283 -4.77 -8.96 12.86
C PHE A 283 -4.70 -9.00 11.33
N VAL A 284 -3.55 -8.63 10.78
CA VAL A 284 -3.31 -8.59 9.32
C VAL A 284 -2.10 -9.46 8.99
N MET A 285 -2.31 -10.56 8.26
CA MET A 285 -1.20 -11.38 7.78
C MET A 285 -0.53 -10.72 6.58
N SER A 286 0.79 -10.52 6.66
CA SER A 286 1.59 -9.88 5.61
C SER A 286 1.94 -10.82 4.45
N ASP A 287 2.75 -10.32 3.51
CA ASP A 287 3.33 -11.03 2.37
C ASP A 287 2.31 -11.48 1.33
N GLY A 288 1.09 -10.95 1.38
CA GLY A 288 0.06 -11.21 0.38
C GLY A 288 0.33 -10.55 -0.98
N ASP A 289 1.35 -9.72 -1.10
CA ASP A 289 1.90 -9.29 -2.39
C ASP A 289 2.46 -10.49 -3.19
N ASN A 290 2.82 -11.57 -2.49
CA ASN A 290 3.53 -12.72 -3.02
C ASN A 290 2.61 -13.71 -3.79
N ALA A 291 2.40 -13.44 -5.08
CA ALA A 291 1.53 -14.24 -5.94
C ALA A 291 1.94 -15.72 -6.04
N GLN A 292 3.23 -16.05 -5.98
CA GLN A 292 3.68 -17.45 -5.98
C GLN A 292 3.30 -18.19 -4.69
N TRP A 293 3.29 -17.54 -3.53
CA TRP A 293 2.84 -18.17 -2.29
C TRP A 293 1.32 -18.39 -2.32
N LEU A 294 0.57 -17.35 -2.69
CA LEU A 294 -0.90 -17.41 -2.83
C LEU A 294 -1.36 -18.53 -3.78
N THR A 295 -0.56 -18.86 -4.79
CA THR A 295 -0.85 -19.91 -5.78
C THR A 295 -0.09 -21.22 -5.56
N ASN A 296 0.65 -21.37 -4.47
CA ASN A 296 1.21 -22.66 -4.08
C ASN A 296 0.41 -23.21 -2.90
N ASP A 297 0.98 -23.21 -1.69
CA ASP A 297 0.43 -23.88 -0.53
C ASP A 297 -0.35 -22.96 0.41
N PHE A 298 -0.46 -21.66 0.13
CA PHE A 298 -1.23 -20.71 0.97
C PHE A 298 -2.63 -21.20 1.33
N ALA A 299 -3.42 -21.60 0.32
CA ALA A 299 -4.82 -22.01 0.50
C ALA A 299 -4.99 -23.34 1.25
N THR A 300 -3.95 -24.18 1.28
CA THR A 300 -4.03 -25.56 1.82
C THR A 300 -3.16 -25.78 3.05
N GLY A 301 -2.19 -24.90 3.29
CA GLY A 301 -1.26 -24.99 4.40
C GLY A 301 -1.98 -24.67 5.71
N ASP A 302 -1.81 -25.54 6.69
CA ASP A 302 -2.37 -25.48 8.03
C ASP A 302 -1.86 -24.28 8.88
N ARG A 303 -0.90 -23.52 8.35
CA ARG A 303 -0.24 -22.38 9.00
C ARG A 303 -0.86 -21.02 8.68
N TRP A 304 -1.67 -20.94 7.61
CA TRP A 304 -2.12 -19.67 7.03
C TRP A 304 -3.62 -19.73 6.70
N PHE A 305 -4.03 -19.53 5.44
CA PHE A 305 -5.43 -19.60 5.03
C PHE A 305 -6.02 -21.01 5.16
N GLY A 306 -5.23 -22.06 4.90
CA GLY A 306 -5.65 -23.45 5.13
C GLY A 306 -5.66 -23.88 6.60
N SER A 307 -5.42 -22.98 7.56
CA SER A 307 -5.37 -23.29 8.98
C SER A 307 -6.72 -23.80 9.51
N PRO A 308 -6.75 -24.81 10.40
CA PRO A 308 -7.97 -25.22 11.08
C PRO A 308 -8.55 -24.14 12.00
N HIS A 309 -7.80 -23.07 12.28
CA HIS A 309 -8.24 -21.92 13.06
C HIS A 309 -8.87 -20.81 12.21
N ARG A 310 -8.81 -20.89 10.87
CA ARG A 310 -9.49 -19.92 10.00
C ARG A 310 -11.00 -19.99 10.27
N GLY A 311 -11.61 -18.82 10.46
CA GLY A 311 -13.02 -18.69 10.77
C GLY A 311 -13.38 -18.81 12.25
N ASP A 312 -12.42 -19.08 13.15
CA ASP A 312 -12.67 -19.06 14.61
C ASP A 312 -12.64 -17.63 15.20
N PHE A 313 -11.98 -16.69 14.52
CA PHE A 313 -11.86 -15.28 14.91
C PHE A 313 -11.70 -14.38 13.67
N PRO A 314 -12.01 -13.07 13.77
CA PRO A 314 -11.83 -12.15 12.66
C PRO A 314 -10.37 -12.04 12.24
N MET A 315 -10.11 -12.16 10.94
CA MET A 315 -8.76 -12.16 10.37
C MET A 315 -8.73 -11.36 9.07
N THR A 316 -7.62 -10.66 8.81
CA THR A 316 -7.39 -9.98 7.53
C THR A 316 -6.09 -10.50 6.89
N PHE A 317 -6.10 -10.70 5.57
CA PHE A 317 -4.93 -11.09 4.81
C PHE A 317 -4.59 -10.00 3.78
N ASP A 318 -3.31 -9.66 3.67
CA ASP A 318 -2.80 -8.98 2.48
C ASP A 318 -3.10 -9.86 1.25
N LEU A 319 -3.36 -9.23 0.09
CA LEU A 319 -3.54 -9.91 -1.18
C LEU A 319 -3.21 -8.99 -2.35
N THR A 320 -2.39 -9.46 -3.29
CA THR A 320 -2.10 -8.75 -4.54
C THR A 320 -3.27 -8.82 -5.53
N PRO A 321 -3.74 -7.69 -6.08
CA PRO A 321 -4.70 -7.68 -7.17
C PRO A 321 -4.23 -8.41 -8.43
N ALA A 322 -2.91 -8.54 -8.65
CA ALA A 322 -2.34 -9.31 -9.75
C ALA A 322 -2.74 -10.79 -9.73
N LEU A 323 -3.24 -11.32 -8.60
CA LEU A 323 -3.79 -12.67 -8.54
C LEU A 323 -4.94 -12.87 -9.53
N ALA A 324 -5.75 -11.84 -9.78
CA ALA A 324 -6.83 -11.87 -10.78
C ALA A 324 -6.31 -12.09 -12.21
N ASP A 325 -5.05 -11.72 -12.48
CA ASP A 325 -4.43 -11.88 -13.79
C ASP A 325 -3.63 -13.17 -13.91
N VAL A 326 -2.96 -13.62 -12.85
CA VAL A 326 -2.11 -14.82 -12.93
C VAL A 326 -2.86 -16.11 -12.62
N ASN A 327 -3.89 -16.04 -11.78
CA ASN A 327 -4.71 -17.19 -11.40
C ASN A 327 -6.08 -16.76 -10.81
N PRO A 328 -7.04 -16.31 -11.64
CA PRO A 328 -8.40 -15.94 -11.21
C PRO A 328 -9.16 -17.08 -10.51
N THR A 329 -8.87 -18.36 -10.83
CA THR A 329 -9.41 -19.51 -10.08
C THR A 329 -8.96 -19.51 -8.62
N ALA A 330 -7.71 -19.11 -8.35
CA ALA A 330 -7.22 -18.96 -6.97
C ALA A 330 -7.92 -17.83 -6.23
N LEU A 331 -8.07 -16.66 -6.85
CA LEU A 331 -8.79 -15.54 -6.24
C LEU A 331 -10.24 -15.91 -5.89
N LYS A 332 -10.95 -16.52 -6.84
CA LYS A 332 -12.32 -17.01 -6.62
C LYS A 332 -12.38 -17.98 -5.45
N HIS A 333 -11.48 -18.97 -5.41
CA HIS A 333 -11.45 -19.97 -4.35
C HIS A 333 -11.25 -19.33 -2.97
N LEU A 334 -10.30 -18.40 -2.83
CA LEU A 334 -10.06 -17.70 -1.56
C LEU A 334 -11.29 -16.92 -1.09
N TYR A 335 -12.03 -16.28 -2.01
CA TYR A 335 -13.25 -15.55 -1.64
C TYR A 335 -14.42 -16.46 -1.28
N ASP A 336 -14.65 -17.53 -2.06
CA ASP A 336 -15.71 -18.50 -1.76
C ASP A 336 -15.49 -19.16 -0.40
N GLU A 337 -14.25 -19.55 -0.10
CA GLU A 337 -13.88 -20.18 1.16
C GLU A 337 -14.03 -19.21 2.34
N ALA A 338 -13.57 -17.96 2.21
CA ALA A 338 -13.69 -16.96 3.27
C ALA A 338 -15.13 -16.49 3.49
N ALA A 339 -15.99 -16.53 2.46
CA ALA A 339 -17.41 -16.23 2.59
C ALA A 339 -18.17 -17.25 3.46
N GLY A 340 -17.62 -18.46 3.63
CA GLY A 340 -18.18 -19.53 4.45
C GLY A 340 -17.72 -19.52 5.91
N ASP A 341 -16.78 -18.66 6.30
CA ASP A 341 -16.22 -18.63 7.64
C ASP A 341 -17.22 -18.09 8.69
N GLU A 342 -17.20 -18.65 9.91
CA GLU A 342 -18.10 -18.22 10.99
C GLU A 342 -17.73 -16.82 11.52
N ALA A 343 -16.44 -16.61 11.80
CA ALA A 343 -15.87 -15.29 12.02
C ALA A 343 -15.31 -14.71 10.71
N ALA A 344 -15.37 -13.38 10.61
CA ALA A 344 -15.07 -12.66 9.38
C ALA A 344 -13.61 -12.80 8.91
N THR A 345 -13.39 -13.41 7.74
CA THR A 345 -12.10 -13.40 7.03
C THR A 345 -12.14 -12.40 5.88
N SER A 346 -11.26 -11.40 5.92
CA SER A 346 -11.18 -10.32 4.93
C SER A 346 -9.85 -10.27 4.20
N PHE A 347 -9.81 -9.53 3.08
CA PHE A 347 -8.64 -9.31 2.24
C PHE A 347 -8.45 -7.82 1.95
N VAL A 348 -7.20 -7.35 1.94
CA VAL A 348 -6.83 -5.97 1.60
C VAL A 348 -5.68 -5.93 0.60
N THR A 349 -5.57 -4.86 -0.17
CA THR A 349 -4.57 -4.76 -1.24
C THR A 349 -3.17 -4.58 -0.68
N ALA A 350 -2.21 -5.40 -1.10
CA ALA A 350 -0.80 -5.25 -0.76
C ALA A 350 -0.05 -4.44 -1.84
N GLY A 351 0.45 -3.25 -1.47
CA GLY A 351 1.36 -2.42 -2.28
C GLY A 351 0.76 -1.70 -3.51
N GLY A 352 -0.38 -2.15 -4.04
CA GLY A 352 -1.01 -1.59 -5.25
C GLY A 352 -1.43 -2.69 -6.21
N TYR A 353 -1.21 -2.51 -7.52
CA TYR A 353 -1.36 -3.62 -8.48
C TYR A 353 -0.28 -4.70 -8.28
N GLY A 354 0.94 -4.25 -7.94
CA GLY A 354 2.01 -5.03 -7.33
C GLY A 354 2.70 -4.18 -6.26
N ILE A 355 3.72 -4.72 -5.60
CA ILE A 355 4.45 -4.01 -4.55
C ILE A 355 5.49 -3.04 -5.11
N ASN A 356 5.58 -1.86 -4.51
CA ASN A 356 6.61 -0.85 -4.74
C ASN A 356 6.86 -0.09 -3.42
N TYR A 357 7.82 0.83 -3.45
CA TYR A 357 8.04 1.83 -2.41
C TYR A 357 7.55 3.17 -2.96
N PRO A 358 6.37 3.65 -2.56
CA PRO A 358 5.82 4.90 -3.08
C PRO A 358 6.77 6.10 -2.96
N SER A 359 7.59 6.17 -1.90
CA SER A 359 8.62 7.19 -1.71
C SER A 359 9.73 7.19 -2.78
N GLY A 360 9.88 6.09 -3.51
CA GLY A 360 10.83 5.93 -4.62
C GLY A 360 10.25 6.26 -5.99
N LEU A 361 8.95 6.58 -6.09
CA LEU A 361 8.28 6.85 -7.36
C LEU A 361 8.47 8.31 -7.80
N SER A 362 8.59 8.51 -9.11
CA SER A 362 8.54 9.85 -9.71
C SER A 362 7.13 10.25 -10.15
N ASP A 363 6.26 9.28 -10.43
CA ASP A 363 4.86 9.48 -10.84
C ASP A 363 3.87 8.85 -9.84
N VAL A 364 3.77 9.44 -8.65
CA VAL A 364 2.82 9.00 -7.61
C VAL A 364 1.37 9.03 -8.11
N ALA A 365 1.00 10.02 -8.93
CA ALA A 365 -0.36 10.15 -9.44
C ALA A 365 -0.75 8.97 -10.34
N GLY A 366 0.12 8.57 -11.26
CA GLY A 366 -0.12 7.39 -12.10
C GLY A 366 -0.17 6.09 -11.30
N PHE A 367 0.63 5.99 -10.23
CA PHE A 367 0.58 4.85 -9.31
C PHE A 367 -0.77 4.75 -8.59
N VAL A 368 -1.30 5.87 -8.09
CA VAL A 368 -2.61 5.91 -7.44
C VAL A 368 -3.72 5.46 -8.40
N GLU A 369 -3.70 5.92 -9.65
CA GLU A 369 -4.69 5.50 -10.67
C GLU A 369 -4.59 4.01 -10.98
N ALA A 370 -3.38 3.48 -11.19
CA ALA A 370 -3.16 2.06 -11.43
C ALA A 370 -3.61 1.20 -10.24
N THR A 371 -3.33 1.68 -9.02
CA THR A 371 -3.74 1.05 -7.77
C THR A 371 -5.26 0.99 -7.66
N VAL A 372 -5.98 2.11 -7.78
CA VAL A 372 -7.44 2.16 -7.70
C VAL A 372 -8.08 1.24 -8.75
N ALA A 373 -7.59 1.29 -10.00
CA ALA A 373 -8.10 0.43 -11.06
C ALA A 373 -7.92 -1.07 -10.73
N SER A 374 -6.76 -1.45 -10.15
CA SER A 374 -6.51 -2.84 -9.75
C SER A 374 -7.36 -3.26 -8.54
N MET A 375 -7.55 -2.38 -7.55
CA MET A 375 -8.38 -2.62 -6.37
C MET A 375 -9.84 -2.88 -6.74
N GLN A 376 -10.39 -2.09 -7.67
CA GLN A 376 -11.76 -2.28 -8.15
C GLN A 376 -11.99 -3.65 -8.81
N ARG A 377 -10.97 -4.22 -9.45
CA ARG A 377 -11.07 -5.55 -10.10
C ARG A 377 -11.21 -6.70 -9.10
N VAL A 378 -10.69 -6.50 -7.90
CA VAL A 378 -10.74 -7.48 -6.81
C VAL A 378 -11.69 -7.03 -5.69
N ASP A 379 -12.49 -5.98 -5.90
CA ASP A 379 -13.45 -5.49 -4.91
C ASP A 379 -12.84 -5.09 -3.54
N HIS A 380 -11.62 -4.53 -3.61
CA HIS A 380 -10.90 -3.98 -2.46
C HIS A 380 -11.09 -2.45 -2.36
N ASN A 381 -11.09 -1.94 -1.14
CA ASN A 381 -11.20 -0.52 -0.77
C ASN A 381 -10.20 -0.13 0.33
N ILE A 382 -9.38 -1.07 0.82
CA ILE A 382 -8.32 -0.80 1.80
C ILE A 382 -7.00 -1.27 1.21
N ILE A 383 -5.95 -0.49 1.43
CA ILE A 383 -4.60 -0.77 0.98
C ILE A 383 -3.60 -0.81 2.13
N SER A 384 -2.75 -1.82 2.13
CA SER A 384 -1.55 -1.96 2.95
C SER A 384 -0.33 -1.56 2.12
N VAL A 385 0.32 -0.48 2.50
CA VAL A 385 1.52 0.07 1.84
C VAL A 385 2.76 -0.33 2.62
N LEU A 386 3.76 -0.87 1.92
CA LEU A 386 5.11 -1.06 2.44
C LEU A 386 6.03 0.00 1.84
N ASP A 387 6.84 0.64 2.66
CA ASP A 387 7.85 1.59 2.20
C ASP A 387 9.11 1.54 3.07
N VAL A 388 10.20 2.11 2.59
CA VAL A 388 11.46 2.29 3.32
C VAL A 388 11.47 3.57 4.15
N ALA A 389 10.54 4.49 3.87
CA ALA A 389 10.40 5.77 4.58
C ALA A 389 8.92 6.05 4.85
N TYR A 390 8.65 6.76 5.95
CA TYR A 390 7.30 7.24 6.24
C TYR A 390 6.95 8.47 5.39
N ASP A 391 6.73 8.24 4.09
CA ASP A 391 6.36 9.28 3.13
C ASP A 391 4.85 9.54 3.14
N ARG A 392 4.43 10.57 3.87
CA ARG A 392 3.03 10.95 3.98
C ARG A 392 2.46 11.55 2.69
N ALA A 393 3.27 12.06 1.76
CA ALA A 393 2.75 12.63 0.52
C ALA A 393 2.09 11.54 -0.35
N ALA A 394 2.78 10.41 -0.52
CA ALA A 394 2.23 9.28 -1.27
C ALA A 394 1.04 8.61 -0.57
N LEU A 395 1.08 8.49 0.76
CA LEU A 395 -0.04 7.97 1.55
C LEU A 395 -1.28 8.88 1.46
N ASN A 396 -1.07 10.20 1.49
CA ASN A 396 -2.14 11.18 1.32
C ASN A 396 -2.76 11.11 -0.08
N ALA A 397 -1.94 10.95 -1.12
CA ALA A 397 -2.42 10.81 -2.49
C ALA A 397 -3.33 9.58 -2.68
N LEU A 398 -3.05 8.48 -1.95
CA LEU A 398 -3.96 7.33 -1.86
C LEU A 398 -5.21 7.67 -1.05
N ALA A 399 -5.05 8.24 0.14
CA ALA A 399 -6.15 8.52 1.05
C ALA A 399 -7.14 9.59 0.52
N ASP A 400 -6.70 10.46 -0.40
CA ASP A 400 -7.54 11.43 -1.13
C ASP A 400 -8.52 10.78 -2.11
N ARG A 401 -8.36 9.47 -2.39
CA ARG A 401 -9.25 8.74 -3.31
C ARG A 401 -10.53 8.31 -2.60
N PRO A 402 -11.72 8.67 -3.12
CA PRO A 402 -12.99 8.24 -2.53
C PRO A 402 -13.22 6.73 -2.63
N GLU A 403 -12.47 6.03 -3.48
CA GLU A 403 -12.48 4.57 -3.58
C GLU A 403 -11.71 3.87 -2.44
N ILE A 404 -10.91 4.62 -1.67
CA ILE A 404 -10.07 4.10 -0.60
C ILE A 404 -10.67 4.49 0.76
N ASP A 405 -11.11 3.47 1.49
CA ASP A 405 -11.75 3.58 2.82
C ASP A 405 -10.75 3.60 3.97
N GLY A 406 -9.48 3.29 3.71
CA GLY A 406 -8.40 3.37 4.69
C GLY A 406 -7.06 2.92 4.13
N VAL A 407 -5.98 3.46 4.69
CA VAL A 407 -4.60 3.16 4.32
C VAL A 407 -3.86 2.62 5.55
N MET A 408 -3.42 1.37 5.48
CA MET A 408 -2.49 0.79 6.43
C MET A 408 -1.06 1.02 5.94
N PHE A 409 -0.15 1.39 6.84
CA PHE A 409 1.25 1.67 6.49
C PHE A 409 2.26 0.82 7.28
N LYS A 410 3.30 0.35 6.58
CA LYS A 410 4.40 -0.48 7.08
C LYS A 410 5.74 0.13 6.64
N THR A 411 6.69 0.26 7.57
CA THR A 411 8.10 0.55 7.25
C THR A 411 8.90 -0.73 7.17
N ASN A 412 9.85 -0.88 6.24
CA ASN A 412 10.70 -2.08 6.10
C ASN A 412 11.78 -2.22 7.21
N SER A 413 11.40 -1.95 8.46
CA SER A 413 12.19 -2.09 9.68
C SER A 413 11.27 -2.42 10.87
N GLY A 414 11.83 -2.74 12.04
CA GLY A 414 11.08 -2.98 13.28
C GLY A 414 9.94 -4.00 13.23
N GLY A 415 9.96 -4.93 12.28
CA GLY A 415 8.84 -5.85 12.04
C GLY A 415 7.56 -5.14 11.59
N TYR A 416 7.71 -4.03 10.87
CA TYR A 416 6.69 -3.13 10.34
C TYR A 416 6.08 -2.15 11.34
N ALA A 417 6.44 -2.24 12.62
CA ALA A 417 5.79 -1.51 13.72
C ALA A 417 6.56 -0.27 14.23
N ASP A 418 7.53 0.27 13.46
CA ASP A 418 8.39 1.38 13.92
C ASP A 418 7.61 2.66 14.26
N ASN A 419 6.48 2.88 13.59
CA ASN A 419 5.65 4.08 13.78
C ASN A 419 4.59 3.91 14.87
N ASN A 420 4.66 2.83 15.67
CA ASN A 420 3.90 2.62 16.90
C ASN A 420 2.37 2.83 16.79
N GLY A 421 1.79 2.57 15.61
CA GLY A 421 0.36 2.77 15.39
C GLY A 421 -0.04 4.24 15.32
N ASP A 422 0.86 5.09 14.81
CA ASP A 422 0.54 6.44 14.35
C ASP A 422 -0.72 6.41 13.50
N LEU A 423 -1.61 7.35 13.77
CA LEU A 423 -2.94 7.46 13.21
C LEU A 423 -3.22 8.91 12.89
N TYR A 424 -3.60 9.14 11.64
CA TYR A 424 -4.08 10.44 11.20
C TYR A 424 -5.22 10.27 10.19
N PHE A 425 -5.91 11.37 9.91
CA PHE A 425 -6.96 11.38 8.90
C PHE A 425 -6.56 12.28 7.71
N ARG A 426 -6.98 11.86 6.52
CA ARG A 426 -6.92 12.66 5.29
C ARG A 426 -8.33 12.72 4.74
N GLY A 427 -8.99 13.86 4.94
CA GLY A 427 -10.45 13.91 4.80
C GLY A 427 -11.08 12.88 5.73
N ASP A 428 -12.04 12.09 5.22
CA ASP A 428 -12.66 11.01 5.99
C ASP A 428 -11.83 9.72 6.04
N THR A 429 -10.71 9.64 5.33
CA THR A 429 -9.93 8.41 5.21
C THR A 429 -8.90 8.30 6.33
N PRO A 430 -8.96 7.27 7.20
CA PRO A 430 -7.92 7.02 8.19
C PRO A 430 -6.67 6.46 7.51
N VAL A 431 -5.52 6.99 7.91
CA VAL A 431 -4.20 6.44 7.60
C VAL A 431 -3.56 6.01 8.90
N MET A 432 -3.24 4.73 9.02
CA MET A 432 -2.77 4.14 10.26
C MET A 432 -1.59 3.20 10.03
N SER A 433 -0.53 3.38 10.81
CA SER A 433 0.61 2.46 10.78
C SER A 433 0.36 1.21 11.63
N VAL A 434 1.17 0.18 11.43
CA VAL A 434 1.17 -0.99 12.31
C VAL A 434 1.63 -0.57 13.71
N ARG A 435 0.88 -0.97 14.75
CA ARG A 435 1.27 -0.74 16.15
C ARG A 435 2.10 -1.86 16.73
N HIS A 436 1.72 -3.09 16.41
CA HIS A 436 2.36 -4.27 16.96
C HIS A 436 2.65 -5.27 15.87
N THR A 437 3.64 -6.13 16.11
CA THR A 437 3.97 -7.22 15.21
C THR A 437 3.95 -8.52 15.99
N LEU A 438 3.49 -9.59 15.36
CA LEU A 438 3.64 -10.96 15.80
C LEU A 438 4.65 -11.62 14.86
N TRP A 439 5.92 -11.47 15.22
CA TRP A 439 7.06 -11.92 14.42
C TRP A 439 8.14 -12.49 15.34
N ASP A 440 8.48 -13.75 15.12
CA ASP A 440 9.58 -14.45 15.78
C ASP A 440 10.87 -13.63 15.82
N GLY A 441 11.48 -13.54 17.00
CA GLY A 441 12.69 -12.74 17.21
C GLY A 441 12.40 -11.27 17.52
N ILE A 442 11.17 -10.78 17.32
CA ILE A 442 10.76 -9.41 17.65
C ILE A 442 9.78 -9.42 18.82
N THR A 443 8.65 -10.13 18.70
CA THR A 443 7.58 -10.15 19.70
C THR A 443 7.04 -11.57 19.87
N THR A 444 6.71 -11.93 21.11
CA THR A 444 6.10 -13.23 21.45
C THR A 444 4.58 -13.10 21.61
N PRO A 445 3.80 -14.20 21.49
CA PRO A 445 2.35 -14.15 21.73
C PRO A 445 1.99 -13.60 23.11
N ASN A 446 2.73 -13.98 24.16
CA ASN A 446 2.48 -13.51 25.51
C ASN A 446 2.82 -12.04 25.72
N SER A 447 3.92 -11.54 25.14
CA SER A 447 4.23 -10.11 25.21
C SER A 447 3.20 -9.28 24.46
N LEU A 448 2.74 -9.74 23.30
CA LEU A 448 1.70 -9.07 22.53
C LEU A 448 0.35 -9.06 23.28
N LEU A 449 -0.06 -10.22 23.81
CA LEU A 449 -1.26 -10.34 24.64
C LEU A 449 -1.25 -9.33 25.81
N ASN A 450 -0.12 -9.24 26.52
CA ASN A 450 0.04 -8.29 27.62
C ASN A 450 -0.07 -6.83 27.14
N SER A 451 0.50 -6.48 26.00
CA SER A 451 0.37 -5.13 25.42
C SER A 451 -1.09 -4.81 25.10
N LEU A 452 -1.81 -5.71 24.44
CA LEU A 452 -3.21 -5.52 24.05
C LEU A 452 -4.14 -5.40 25.27
N ASN A 453 -3.94 -6.22 26.32
CA ASN A 453 -4.77 -6.17 27.53
C ASN A 453 -4.52 -4.90 28.38
N ASN A 454 -3.35 -4.29 28.28
CA ASN A 454 -3.03 -3.04 28.97
C ASN A 454 -3.38 -1.79 28.16
N ALA A 455 -3.83 -1.93 26.90
CA ALA A 455 -4.09 -0.81 26.02
C ALA A 455 -5.35 -0.01 26.44
N PRO A 456 -5.44 1.28 26.04
CA PRO A 456 -6.61 2.11 26.30
C PRO A 456 -7.88 1.54 25.66
N ARG A 457 -9.02 1.77 26.31
CA ARG A 457 -10.34 1.23 25.92
C ARG A 457 -11.38 2.32 25.72
N GLN A 458 -10.98 3.39 25.04
CA GLN A 458 -11.81 4.59 24.83
C GLN A 458 -11.96 4.84 23.33
N ALA A 459 -12.61 3.90 22.62
CA ALA A 459 -12.65 3.87 21.16
C ALA A 459 -13.19 5.17 20.52
N THR A 460 -14.07 5.90 21.19
CA THR A 460 -14.65 7.13 20.63
C THR A 460 -13.73 8.35 20.75
N THR A 461 -12.81 8.36 21.72
CA THR A 461 -12.06 9.56 22.11
C THR A 461 -10.55 9.40 22.10
N ASN A 462 -10.02 8.18 22.00
CA ASN A 462 -8.60 7.92 22.05
C ASN A 462 -8.15 6.99 20.91
N GLY A 463 -7.34 7.51 19.99
CA GLY A 463 -6.75 6.76 18.87
C GLY A 463 -5.84 5.60 19.30
N ALA A 464 -5.27 5.67 20.51
CA ALA A 464 -4.55 4.56 21.12
C ALA A 464 -5.46 3.36 21.49
N SER A 465 -6.77 3.49 21.34
CA SER A 465 -7.73 2.40 21.50
C SER A 465 -7.90 1.53 20.24
N TYR A 466 -7.08 1.75 19.22
CA TYR A 466 -7.06 0.98 17.98
C TYR A 466 -5.66 0.42 17.77
N SER A 467 -5.55 -0.85 17.42
CA SER A 467 -4.26 -1.49 17.11
C SER A 467 -4.36 -2.33 15.85
N ILE A 468 -3.51 -2.03 14.88
CA ILE A 468 -3.21 -2.95 13.78
C ILE A 468 -2.02 -3.81 14.21
N VAL A 469 -2.21 -5.13 14.14
CA VAL A 469 -1.20 -6.13 14.44
C VAL A 469 -0.77 -6.82 13.15
N ASN A 470 0.49 -6.64 12.76
CA ASN A 470 1.09 -7.42 11.70
C ASN A 470 1.29 -8.87 12.16
N VAL A 471 0.89 -9.85 11.35
CA VAL A 471 1.12 -11.28 11.60
C VAL A 471 2.07 -11.80 10.52
N HIS A 472 3.32 -12.09 10.91
CA HIS A 472 4.34 -12.54 9.97
C HIS A 472 4.15 -14.03 9.61
N PRO A 473 3.94 -14.38 8.32
CA PRO A 473 3.54 -15.72 7.91
C PRO A 473 4.65 -16.77 8.04
N TRP A 474 5.92 -16.36 8.06
CA TRP A 474 7.06 -17.28 8.08
C TRP A 474 7.57 -17.62 9.48
N SER A 475 6.99 -17.02 10.53
CA SER A 475 7.38 -17.31 11.91
C SER A 475 7.18 -18.79 12.26
N SER A 476 8.15 -19.35 12.98
CA SER A 476 8.35 -20.74 13.31
C SER A 476 8.31 -20.95 14.84
N SER A 477 7.13 -21.10 15.42
CA SER A 477 6.94 -21.68 16.76
C SER A 477 7.95 -21.22 17.83
N ALA A 478 7.89 -19.95 18.24
CA ALA A 478 8.83 -19.43 19.24
C ALA A 478 8.50 -19.88 20.67
N ALA A 479 9.58 -20.20 21.42
CA ALA A 479 9.58 -20.50 22.84
C ALA A 479 9.06 -19.31 23.66
N GLY A 480 8.16 -19.57 24.62
CA GLY A 480 7.57 -18.53 25.47
C GLY A 480 6.07 -18.66 25.71
N GLY A 481 5.42 -19.74 25.25
CA GLY A 481 4.01 -20.05 25.54
C GLY A 481 3.06 -20.04 24.33
N GLY A 482 3.54 -19.74 23.13
CA GLY A 482 2.79 -19.90 21.88
C GLY A 482 2.60 -21.37 21.48
N LEU A 483 1.54 -21.67 20.73
CA LEU A 483 1.16 -23.04 20.35
C LEU A 483 1.78 -23.52 19.03
N GLY A 484 2.46 -22.66 18.26
CA GLY A 484 3.13 -23.11 17.03
C GLY A 484 3.20 -22.05 15.93
N ASP A 485 2.51 -22.31 14.82
CA ASP A 485 2.45 -21.49 13.61
C ASP A 485 1.70 -20.15 13.83
N PRO A 486 1.73 -19.22 12.85
CA PRO A 486 1.14 -17.88 13.01
C PRO A 486 -0.33 -17.91 13.42
N MET A 487 -1.17 -18.74 12.79
CA MET A 487 -2.60 -18.79 13.09
C MET A 487 -2.87 -19.39 14.47
N SER A 488 -2.15 -20.44 14.86
CA SER A 488 -2.20 -21.00 16.23
C SER A 488 -1.80 -19.97 17.30
N ASN A 489 -0.87 -19.07 17.00
CA ASN A 489 -0.46 -18.01 17.92
C ASN A 489 -1.52 -16.90 18.03
N VAL A 490 -2.18 -16.53 16.93
CA VAL A 490 -3.31 -15.59 16.97
C VAL A 490 -4.46 -16.21 17.77
N ASP A 491 -4.84 -17.46 17.50
CA ASP A 491 -5.87 -18.19 18.24
C ASP A 491 -5.62 -18.16 19.76
N TYR A 492 -4.38 -18.45 20.17
CA TYR A 492 -3.97 -18.36 21.57
C TYR A 492 -4.17 -16.95 22.14
N ILE A 493 -3.75 -15.90 21.44
CA ILE A 493 -3.94 -14.52 21.91
C ILE A 493 -5.42 -14.22 22.05
N VAL A 494 -6.23 -14.45 21.01
CA VAL A 494 -7.66 -14.13 20.98
C VAL A 494 -8.41 -14.79 22.15
N LYS A 495 -8.11 -16.06 22.44
CA LYS A 495 -8.73 -16.80 23.56
C LYS A 495 -8.39 -16.27 24.96
N ASN A 496 -7.34 -15.45 25.09
CA ASN A 496 -6.85 -14.95 26.36
C ASN A 496 -6.95 -13.41 26.50
N LEU A 497 -7.55 -12.72 25.52
CA LEU A 497 -7.81 -11.29 25.59
C LEU A 497 -8.84 -10.94 26.67
N ASP A 498 -8.66 -9.78 27.31
CA ASP A 498 -9.62 -9.23 28.26
C ASP A 498 -10.93 -8.85 27.54
N PRO A 499 -12.11 -8.90 28.22
CA PRO A 499 -13.41 -8.62 27.60
C PRO A 499 -13.58 -7.24 26.93
N GLY A 500 -12.70 -6.28 27.26
CA GLY A 500 -12.69 -4.94 26.65
C GLY A 500 -11.82 -4.83 25.40
N VAL A 501 -11.15 -5.89 24.97
CA VAL A 501 -10.39 -5.93 23.71
C VAL A 501 -11.21 -6.69 22.67
N GLN A 502 -11.53 -6.03 21.56
CA GLN A 502 -12.39 -6.56 20.50
C GLN A 502 -11.58 -6.82 19.24
N VAL A 503 -11.52 -8.08 18.83
CA VAL A 503 -10.88 -8.49 17.59
C VAL A 503 -11.87 -8.31 16.45
N VAL A 504 -11.45 -7.59 15.41
CA VAL A 504 -12.25 -7.23 14.25
C VAL A 504 -11.39 -7.35 12.98
N THR A 505 -12.01 -7.33 11.79
CA THR A 505 -11.24 -7.19 10.54
C THR A 505 -10.69 -5.78 10.38
N LEU A 506 -9.71 -5.58 9.50
CA LEU A 506 -9.19 -4.24 9.22
C LEU A 506 -10.29 -3.31 8.64
N ASP A 507 -11.21 -3.86 7.86
CA ASP A 507 -12.41 -3.16 7.37
C ASP A 507 -13.23 -2.56 8.51
N GLU A 508 -13.55 -3.36 9.52
CA GLU A 508 -14.36 -2.92 10.65
C GLU A 508 -13.59 -1.97 11.57
N LEU A 509 -12.28 -2.19 11.74
CA LEU A 509 -11.41 -1.24 12.46
C LEU A 509 -11.46 0.15 11.80
N PHE A 510 -11.26 0.23 10.47
CA PHE A 510 -11.34 1.50 9.74
C PHE A 510 -12.75 2.08 9.69
N LEU A 511 -13.80 1.26 9.68
CA LEU A 511 -15.17 1.73 9.86
C LEU A 511 -15.34 2.48 11.19
N HIS A 512 -14.85 1.91 12.30
CA HIS A 512 -14.94 2.54 13.61
C HIS A 512 -14.13 3.83 13.71
N LEU A 513 -12.91 3.87 13.14
CA LEU A 513 -12.12 5.09 13.06
C LEU A 513 -12.86 6.20 12.31
N ARG A 514 -13.44 5.90 11.15
CA ARG A 514 -14.24 6.87 10.37
C ARG A 514 -15.45 7.39 11.15
N LYS A 515 -16.20 6.50 11.79
CA LYS A 515 -17.37 6.89 12.61
C LYS A 515 -17.02 7.82 13.76
N ASN A 516 -15.83 7.64 14.34
CA ASN A 516 -15.39 8.42 15.50
C ASN A 516 -14.46 9.59 15.13
N ARG A 517 -14.22 9.83 13.83
CA ARG A 517 -13.28 10.84 13.32
C ARG A 517 -13.42 12.18 14.02
N ALA A 518 -14.63 12.76 14.03
CA ALA A 518 -14.86 14.10 14.57
C ALA A 518 -14.42 14.20 16.05
N THR A 519 -14.70 13.16 16.84
CA THR A 519 -14.31 13.12 18.26
C THR A 519 -12.81 12.86 18.43
N LEU A 520 -12.23 11.94 17.65
CA LEU A 520 -10.80 11.63 17.69
C LEU A 520 -9.94 12.84 17.27
N VAL A 521 -10.34 13.55 16.21
CA VAL A 521 -9.69 14.79 15.76
C VAL A 521 -9.82 15.91 16.80
N GLY A 522 -10.96 16.00 17.47
CA GLY A 522 -11.16 16.91 18.59
C GLY A 522 -10.32 16.58 19.83
N GLN A 523 -9.70 15.40 19.91
CA GLN A 523 -8.88 14.91 21.03
C GLN A 523 -7.40 14.73 20.66
N GLY A 524 -6.94 15.30 19.54
CA GLY A 524 -5.52 15.30 19.17
C GLY A 524 -5.07 14.21 18.19
N VAL A 525 -5.94 13.25 17.83
CA VAL A 525 -5.67 12.33 16.69
C VAL A 525 -5.70 13.15 15.42
N SER A 526 -4.53 13.35 14.83
CA SER A 526 -4.35 14.55 14.04
C SER A 526 -4.81 14.45 12.57
N ASP A 527 -5.25 15.56 11.99
CA ASP A 527 -5.06 15.85 10.55
C ASP A 527 -3.67 16.53 10.35
N ASN A 528 -2.71 16.29 11.26
CA ASN A 528 -1.43 17.01 11.32
C ASN A 528 -0.68 16.76 10.02
N LEU A 529 -0.27 17.82 9.34
CA LEU A 529 0.53 17.73 8.13
C LEU A 529 1.99 17.47 8.46
N ILE A 530 2.44 17.90 9.65
CA ILE A 530 3.73 17.53 10.19
C ILE A 530 3.62 16.10 10.73
N GLY A 531 4.61 15.24 10.44
CA GLY A 531 4.63 13.85 10.91
C GLY A 531 4.38 13.77 12.41
N ASN A 532 3.84 12.63 12.89
CA ASN A 532 3.45 12.41 14.28
C ASN A 532 4.45 13.08 15.24
N PRO A 533 4.01 14.03 16.06
CA PRO A 533 4.92 14.92 16.75
C PRO A 533 5.33 14.38 18.11
N ASP A 534 5.49 13.07 18.21
CA ASP A 534 6.24 12.45 19.28
C ASP A 534 7.70 12.38 18.82
N PHE A 535 8.64 12.75 19.68
CA PHE A 535 10.05 12.84 19.29
C PHE A 535 10.74 11.45 19.27
N GLU A 536 10.01 10.43 18.84
CA GLU A 536 10.32 9.00 19.03
C GLU A 536 11.30 8.45 17.99
N LEU A 537 11.17 8.89 16.75
CA LEU A 537 12.00 8.42 15.64
C LEU A 537 13.31 9.20 15.57
N LEU A 538 14.36 8.62 16.16
CA LEU A 538 15.70 9.22 16.19
C LEU A 538 16.33 9.27 14.80
N ASP A 539 17.08 10.32 14.52
CA ASP A 539 18.00 10.37 13.39
C ASP A 539 19.15 9.38 13.64
N PRO A 540 19.37 8.39 12.75
CA PRO A 540 20.49 7.45 12.87
C PRO A 540 21.87 8.13 12.92
N ALA A 541 22.02 9.31 12.34
CA ALA A 541 23.26 10.09 12.33
C ALA A 541 23.42 10.95 13.60
N ASP A 542 22.32 11.31 14.27
CA ASP A 542 22.32 12.12 15.49
C ASP A 542 21.20 11.66 16.45
N PRO A 543 21.51 10.75 17.39
CA PRO A 543 20.52 10.21 18.32
C PRO A 543 19.91 11.23 19.29
N SER A 544 20.43 12.46 19.33
CA SER A 544 19.86 13.56 20.11
C SER A 544 18.74 14.30 19.39
N ARG A 545 18.39 13.86 18.17
CA ARG A 545 17.46 14.54 17.28
C ARG A 545 16.46 13.57 16.63
N PRO A 546 15.20 13.98 16.40
CA PRO A 546 14.26 13.23 15.56
C PRO A 546 14.58 13.36 14.06
N SER A 547 14.32 12.31 13.29
CA SER A 547 14.61 12.23 11.85
C SER A 547 13.86 13.28 10.99
N ALA A 548 12.70 13.73 11.45
CA ALA A 548 11.87 14.72 10.77
C ALA A 548 12.23 16.19 11.11
N TRP A 549 13.29 16.41 11.90
CA TRP A 549 13.66 17.72 12.43
C TRP A 549 15.13 18.05 12.15
N SER A 550 15.44 19.34 12.03
CA SER A 550 16.79 19.84 11.72
C SER A 550 17.16 21.10 12.51
N TYR A 551 18.47 21.38 12.61
CA TYR A 551 19.01 22.60 13.22
C TYR A 551 19.35 23.61 12.12
N ALA A 552 18.96 24.88 12.31
CA ALA A 552 19.53 25.95 11.50
C ALA A 552 20.90 26.37 12.05
N THR A 553 21.85 26.58 11.14
CA THR A 553 23.29 26.74 11.43
C THR A 553 23.63 27.66 12.60
N GLY A 554 24.48 27.18 13.53
CA GLY A 554 25.10 27.97 14.61
C GLY A 554 24.49 27.84 16.01
N ALA A 555 23.52 26.93 16.21
CA ALA A 555 22.67 26.79 17.39
C ALA A 555 23.18 25.77 18.44
N GLY A 556 22.87 26.02 19.73
CA GLY A 556 23.20 25.15 20.87
C GLY A 556 22.38 23.85 20.97
N VAL A 557 22.61 23.09 22.05
CA VAL A 557 22.13 21.70 22.23
C VAL A 557 20.59 21.66 22.36
N THR A 558 19.93 20.83 21.55
CA THR A 558 18.60 20.29 21.87
C THR A 558 18.80 18.82 22.22
N GLU A 559 18.15 18.35 23.27
CA GLU A 559 18.22 16.94 23.68
C GLU A 559 16.83 16.33 23.78
N LEU A 560 16.72 15.03 23.50
CA LEU A 560 15.47 14.30 23.69
C LEU A 560 15.43 13.70 25.09
N LEU A 561 14.46 14.13 25.88
CA LEU A 561 14.24 13.65 27.23
C LEU A 561 13.35 12.41 27.20
N SER A 562 13.94 11.24 27.48
CA SER A 562 13.18 9.99 27.66
C SER A 562 12.28 10.08 28.89
N SER A 563 11.09 9.46 28.85
CA SER A 563 10.05 9.43 29.89
C SER A 563 9.34 10.76 30.18
N MET A 564 9.57 11.78 29.36
CA MET A 564 8.77 13.00 29.37
C MET A 564 7.80 12.96 28.20
N ASP A 565 6.54 13.14 28.52
CA ASP A 565 5.40 13.03 27.62
C ASP A 565 4.27 13.83 28.27
N SER A 566 3.66 14.71 27.49
CA SER A 566 2.62 15.64 27.92
C SER A 566 1.24 14.99 28.08
N ASP A 567 0.95 13.90 27.35
CA ASP A 567 -0.37 13.25 27.35
C ASP A 567 -0.35 11.75 27.68
N GLY A 568 0.84 11.15 27.78
CA GLY A 568 1.04 9.73 28.08
C GLY A 568 1.00 8.81 26.87
N VAL A 569 0.96 9.37 25.65
CA VAL A 569 1.06 8.69 24.36
C VAL A 569 2.42 9.01 23.72
N GLY A 570 3.42 8.17 24.00
CA GLY A 570 4.77 8.35 23.50
C GLY A 570 5.79 7.98 24.57
N SER A 571 7.05 8.40 24.38
CA SER A 571 8.10 8.20 25.37
C SER A 571 9.12 9.34 25.48
N ARG A 572 9.02 10.40 24.65
CA ARG A 572 10.03 11.46 24.53
C ARG A 572 9.43 12.83 24.25
N ALA A 573 10.01 13.83 24.92
CA ALA A 573 9.84 15.25 24.64
C ALA A 573 11.17 15.89 24.22
N ALA A 574 11.13 17.04 23.54
CA ALA A 574 12.34 17.75 23.13
C ALA A 574 12.65 18.91 24.06
N ALA A 575 13.91 18.99 24.52
CA ALA A 575 14.37 20.05 25.40
C ALA A 575 15.33 21.01 24.68
N ILE A 576 14.91 22.24 24.51
CA ILE A 576 15.74 23.36 24.06
C ILE A 576 16.38 23.99 25.31
N ASN A 577 17.69 23.79 25.48
CA ASN A 577 18.40 24.14 26.73
C ASN A 577 19.55 25.13 26.51
N ALA A 578 19.60 25.80 25.36
CA ALA A 578 20.67 26.71 24.97
C ALA A 578 20.15 27.99 24.32
N ALA A 579 20.92 29.07 24.48
CA ALA A 579 20.72 30.31 23.73
C ALA A 579 21.03 30.10 22.24
N SER A 580 20.41 30.92 21.39
CA SER A 580 20.61 30.86 19.94
C SER A 580 20.22 29.52 19.30
N ALA A 581 19.38 28.73 19.96
CA ALA A 581 18.83 27.52 19.38
C ALA A 581 17.80 27.86 18.29
N ASP A 582 17.81 27.13 17.20
CA ASP A 582 16.86 27.28 16.11
C ASP A 582 16.58 25.91 15.49
N TRP A 583 15.37 25.41 15.78
CA TRP A 583 14.99 24.03 15.57
C TRP A 583 13.70 23.95 14.75
N ARG A 584 13.71 23.11 13.70
CA ARG A 584 12.72 23.21 12.62
C ARG A 584 12.28 21.84 12.13
N SER A 585 10.99 21.70 11.82
CA SER A 585 10.47 20.52 11.15
C SER A 585 10.92 20.49 9.69
N ASN A 586 10.83 19.32 9.05
CA ASN A 586 10.81 19.23 7.60
C ASN A 586 9.62 20.02 7.01
N SER A 587 9.76 20.49 5.77
CA SER A 587 8.68 21.18 5.07
C SER A 587 7.62 20.20 4.58
N VAL A 588 6.35 20.58 4.72
CA VAL A 588 5.16 19.83 4.31
C VAL A 588 4.39 20.61 3.26
N GLU A 589 3.69 19.93 2.36
CA GLU A 589 2.81 20.59 1.38
C GLU A 589 1.56 21.15 2.05
N VAL A 590 1.12 22.34 1.62
CA VAL A 590 -0.10 23.00 2.10
C VAL A 590 -0.87 23.63 0.96
N GLU A 591 -2.19 23.67 1.10
CA GLU A 591 -3.05 24.43 0.19
C GLU A 591 -2.83 25.94 0.36
N PRO A 592 -2.72 26.73 -0.72
CA PRO A 592 -2.65 28.19 -0.63
C PRO A 592 -3.97 28.79 -0.13
N ALA A 593 -3.89 29.86 0.68
CA ALA A 593 -5.05 30.54 1.27
C ALA A 593 -5.95 29.63 2.13
N ALA A 594 -5.38 28.59 2.72
CA ALA A 594 -6.09 27.69 3.64
C ALA A 594 -5.83 28.07 5.09
N ASP A 595 -6.82 27.84 5.95
CA ASP A 595 -6.70 28.04 7.39
C ASP A 595 -6.12 26.79 8.05
N PHE A 596 -5.27 26.98 9.05
CA PHE A 596 -4.56 25.95 9.80
C PHE A 596 -4.64 26.22 11.30
N LEU A 597 -4.66 25.16 12.07
CA LEU A 597 -4.44 25.16 13.51
C LEU A 597 -2.99 24.73 13.75
N PHE A 598 -2.21 25.60 14.38
CA PHE A 598 -0.88 25.28 14.90
C PHE A 598 -0.95 25.17 16.43
N THR A 599 -0.69 23.98 16.97
CA THR A 599 -0.65 23.72 18.42
C THR A 599 0.63 23.01 18.83
N PHE A 600 1.00 23.13 20.09
CA PHE A 600 2.01 22.27 20.72
C PHE A 600 1.91 22.40 22.24
N ASP A 601 2.37 21.38 22.95
CA ASP A 601 2.55 21.44 24.39
C ASP A 601 3.98 21.90 24.71
N PHE A 602 4.12 22.72 25.75
CA PHE A 602 5.41 23.18 26.21
C PHE A 602 5.45 23.33 27.72
N LYS A 603 6.67 23.31 28.25
CA LYS A 603 6.95 23.42 29.67
C LYS A 603 8.27 24.14 29.88
N PHE A 604 8.24 25.19 30.70
CA PHE A 604 9.46 25.85 31.17
C PHE A 604 10.02 25.11 32.39
N VAL A 605 11.34 24.94 32.44
CA VAL A 605 12.06 24.37 33.58
C VAL A 605 13.28 25.24 33.89
N GLY A 606 13.18 26.05 34.95
CA GLY A 606 14.25 26.93 35.41
C GLY A 606 14.66 28.01 34.42
N VAL A 607 13.76 28.43 33.52
CA VAL A 607 13.95 29.57 32.62
C VAL A 607 13.61 30.86 33.38
N VAL A 608 14.44 31.90 33.22
CA VAL A 608 14.32 33.15 33.99
C VAL A 608 13.20 34.01 33.43
N ASP A 609 12.43 34.67 34.30
CA ASP A 609 11.41 35.66 33.89
C ASP A 609 12.00 36.71 32.94
N GLY A 610 11.34 36.94 31.80
CA GLY A 610 11.82 37.83 30.73
C GLY A 610 12.64 37.12 29.66
N ASP A 611 12.99 35.85 29.85
CA ASP A 611 13.54 34.96 28.83
C ASP A 611 12.45 34.05 28.26
N GLY A 612 12.68 33.47 27.08
CA GLY A 612 11.69 32.62 26.46
C GLY A 612 12.11 32.04 25.12
N PHE A 613 11.12 31.56 24.38
CA PHE A 613 11.34 31.06 23.03
C PHE A 613 10.27 31.56 22.08
N ARG A 614 10.61 31.50 20.80
CA ARG A 614 9.75 31.83 19.68
C ARG A 614 9.20 30.55 19.06
N ALA A 615 7.93 30.54 18.70
CA ALA A 615 7.29 29.48 17.93
C ALA A 615 6.66 30.04 16.66
N ASP A 616 6.89 29.38 15.52
CA ASP A 616 6.43 29.84 14.21
C ASP A 616 5.80 28.73 13.38
N ALA A 617 4.70 29.05 12.72
CA ALA A 617 4.25 28.36 11.51
C ALA A 617 4.70 29.20 10.30
N ARG A 618 5.56 28.63 9.44
CA ARG A 618 6.19 29.34 8.32
C ARG A 618 5.72 28.76 7.00
N PHE A 619 5.64 29.60 5.97
CA PHE A 619 5.09 29.26 4.67
C PHE A 619 6.03 29.64 3.53
N PHE A 620 6.06 28.84 2.47
CA PHE A 620 7.02 28.95 1.37
C PHE A 620 6.36 28.66 0.02
N THR A 621 6.91 29.22 -1.06
CA THR A 621 6.42 28.99 -2.43
C THR A 621 7.02 27.76 -3.11
N ALA A 622 7.99 27.08 -2.47
CA ALA A 622 8.68 25.90 -2.98
C ALA A 622 9.17 25.02 -1.82
N ALA A 623 9.47 23.74 -2.09
CA ALA A 623 10.08 22.84 -1.11
C ALA A 623 11.53 23.26 -0.78
N GLY A 624 12.02 22.94 0.42
CA GLY A 624 13.45 23.07 0.77
C GLY A 624 13.80 24.04 1.90
N GLY A 625 12.86 24.42 2.77
CA GLY A 625 13.13 25.22 3.99
C GLY A 625 13.79 26.57 3.68
N GLU A 626 14.95 26.88 4.28
CA GLU A 626 15.67 28.16 4.11
C GLU A 626 16.06 28.50 2.67
N ALA A 627 16.19 27.48 1.80
CA ALA A 627 16.53 27.68 0.39
C ALA A 627 15.30 28.01 -0.47
N ALA A 628 14.10 27.80 0.07
CA ALA A 628 12.85 28.14 -0.60
C ALA A 628 12.48 29.62 -0.41
N ALA A 629 11.77 30.21 -1.37
CA ALA A 629 11.29 31.57 -1.24
C ALA A 629 10.19 31.65 -0.17
N PHE A 630 10.52 32.30 0.95
CA PHE A 630 9.61 32.55 2.07
C PHE A 630 8.39 33.37 1.62
N ALA A 631 7.20 32.88 1.97
CA ALA A 631 5.92 33.47 1.60
C ALA A 631 5.24 34.18 2.79
N GLY A 632 5.52 33.76 4.02
CA GLY A 632 4.97 34.38 5.23
C GLY A 632 5.15 33.49 6.47
N GLU A 633 4.85 34.04 7.66
CA GLU A 633 4.83 33.26 8.90
C GLU A 633 3.78 33.80 9.88
N SER A 634 3.30 32.93 10.77
CA SER A 634 2.63 33.29 12.01
C SER A 634 3.55 32.96 13.17
N VAL A 635 3.80 33.96 14.01
CA VAL A 635 4.83 33.94 15.05
C VAL A 635 4.24 34.32 16.39
N ALA A 636 4.67 33.63 17.45
CA ALA A 636 4.53 34.09 18.82
C ALA A 636 5.86 34.00 19.57
N PHE A 637 6.08 34.94 20.49
CA PHE A 637 7.12 34.84 21.50
C PHE A 637 6.47 34.46 22.83
N LEU A 638 6.93 33.36 23.42
CA LEU A 638 6.44 32.83 24.69
C LEU A 638 7.48 33.15 25.77
N ASP A 639 7.15 34.09 26.65
CA ASP A 639 7.99 34.53 27.76
C ASP A 639 7.71 33.68 29.00
N ALA A 640 8.76 33.21 29.67
CA ALA A 640 8.64 32.41 30.89
C ALA A 640 7.89 33.14 32.01
N ALA A 641 7.92 34.48 32.04
CA ALA A 641 7.20 35.29 33.03
C ALA A 641 5.67 35.09 32.98
N ASP A 642 5.14 34.60 31.85
CA ASP A 642 3.70 34.41 31.65
C ASP A 642 3.21 33.01 32.10
N TYR A 643 4.11 32.10 32.50
CA TYR A 643 3.80 30.70 32.77
C TYR A 643 4.38 30.20 34.09
N ALA A 644 3.70 29.26 34.74
CA ALA A 644 4.23 28.61 35.93
C ALA A 644 5.35 27.64 35.58
N ASP A 645 6.50 27.80 36.25
CA ASP A 645 7.67 26.91 36.07
C ASP A 645 7.33 25.46 36.45
N GLY A 646 7.74 24.52 35.60
CA GLY A 646 7.54 23.10 35.82
C GLY A 646 6.17 22.54 35.43
N GLU A 647 5.25 23.36 34.90
CA GLU A 647 3.93 22.92 34.42
C GLU A 647 3.86 22.82 32.89
N TRP A 648 3.07 21.89 32.38
CA TRP A 648 2.75 21.78 30.96
C TRP A 648 1.66 22.80 30.59
N HIS A 649 1.85 23.44 29.45
CA HIS A 649 0.95 24.42 28.86
C HIS A 649 0.76 24.08 27.38
N THR A 650 -0.40 24.40 26.83
CA THR A 650 -0.67 24.22 25.40
C THR A 650 -0.70 25.56 24.70
N TYR A 651 0.13 25.71 23.68
CA TYR A 651 0.04 26.81 22.73
C TYR A 651 -0.93 26.46 21.61
N VAL A 652 -1.76 27.42 21.20
CA VAL A 652 -2.74 27.28 20.13
C VAL A 652 -2.81 28.57 19.33
N ILE A 653 -2.64 28.48 18.01
CA ILE A 653 -2.90 29.59 17.09
C ILE A 653 -3.60 29.09 15.82
N ASN A 654 -4.57 29.87 15.36
CA ASN A 654 -5.12 29.72 14.01
C ASN A 654 -4.31 30.61 13.06
N THR A 655 -3.77 30.03 12.01
CA THR A 655 -2.97 30.72 10.98
C THR A 655 -3.54 30.44 9.60
N GLN A 656 -3.25 31.30 8.62
CA GLN A 656 -3.68 31.10 7.23
C GLN A 656 -2.45 31.10 6.33
N SER A 657 -2.37 30.14 5.41
CA SER A 657 -1.30 30.10 4.41
C SER A 657 -1.46 31.27 3.43
N PRO A 658 -0.37 31.94 3.01
CA PRO A 658 -0.43 32.93 1.96
C PRO A 658 -0.98 32.36 0.63
N PRO A 659 -1.65 33.16 -0.22
CA PRO A 659 -2.23 32.69 -1.49
C PRO A 659 -1.22 32.10 -2.51
N ASN A 660 0.07 32.28 -2.28
CA ASN A 660 1.16 31.76 -3.10
C ASN A 660 2.03 30.71 -2.37
N ALA A 661 1.65 30.31 -1.16
CA ALA A 661 2.37 29.31 -0.39
C ALA A 661 1.87 27.91 -0.75
N GLY A 662 2.78 27.04 -1.18
CA GLY A 662 2.51 25.61 -1.41
C GLY A 662 3.16 24.70 -0.36
N PHE A 663 3.96 25.26 0.54
CA PHE A 663 4.68 24.51 1.56
C PHE A 663 4.66 25.25 2.90
N ALA A 664 4.72 24.50 4.00
CA ALA A 664 4.85 25.02 5.36
C ALA A 664 5.86 24.23 6.20
N ASP A 665 6.37 24.83 7.27
CA ASP A 665 7.09 24.12 8.33
C ASP A 665 6.81 24.79 9.69
N VAL A 666 7.26 24.15 10.79
CA VAL A 666 7.24 24.73 12.13
C VAL A 666 8.66 25.01 12.62
N ARG A 667 8.84 26.11 13.35
CA ARG A 667 10.10 26.50 14.00
C ARG A 667 9.90 26.78 15.48
N PHE A 668 10.86 26.32 16.29
CA PHE A 668 11.06 26.72 17.68
C PHE A 668 12.45 27.33 17.83
N SER A 669 12.55 28.52 18.42
CA SER A 669 13.82 29.24 18.44
C SER A 669 14.03 30.12 19.65
N THR A 670 15.20 30.01 20.27
CA THR A 670 15.74 30.96 21.26
C THR A 670 16.72 31.96 20.64
N TYR A 671 16.82 32.00 19.30
CA TYR A 671 17.72 32.89 18.55
C TYR A 671 17.26 34.35 18.55
N PHE A 672 15.96 34.60 18.66
CA PHE A 672 15.36 35.91 18.45
C PHE A 672 14.96 36.64 19.74
N GLY A 673 15.54 36.27 20.89
CA GLY A 673 15.25 36.87 22.19
C GLY A 673 16.26 36.48 23.27
N PRO A 674 16.17 37.04 24.49
CA PRO A 674 17.04 36.65 25.59
C PRO A 674 16.71 35.22 26.08
N PHE A 675 17.75 34.42 26.31
CA PHE A 675 17.66 33.06 26.87
C PHE A 675 18.92 32.78 27.71
N GLY A 676 18.83 33.10 29.00
CA GLY A 676 19.93 33.11 29.96
C GLY A 676 20.18 31.79 30.69
N GLY A 677 19.32 30.79 30.52
CA GLY A 677 19.45 29.45 31.10
C GLY A 677 18.10 28.76 31.33
N GLY A 678 18.15 27.49 31.76
CA GLY A 678 16.96 26.63 31.90
C GLY A 678 16.68 25.77 30.67
N GLN A 679 15.49 25.17 30.62
CA GLN A 679 15.05 24.34 29.50
C GLN A 679 13.60 24.69 29.10
N VAL A 680 13.35 24.74 27.80
CA VAL A 680 12.00 24.66 27.23
C VAL A 680 11.80 23.25 26.73
N ILE A 681 10.85 22.55 27.33
CA ILE A 681 10.43 21.23 26.88
C ILE A 681 9.25 21.44 25.94
N ILE A 682 9.26 20.78 24.79
CA ILE A 682 8.24 20.85 23.75
C ILE A 682 7.75 19.42 23.50
N ASP A 683 6.47 19.29 23.19
CA ASP A 683 5.81 18.03 22.84
C ASP A 683 4.55 18.30 21.98
N ASN A 684 3.95 17.25 21.39
CA ASN A 684 2.62 17.31 20.77
C ASN A 684 2.42 18.40 19.68
N VAL A 685 3.43 18.61 18.84
CA VAL A 685 3.48 19.65 17.79
C VAL A 685 2.55 19.36 16.59
N ASN A 686 1.48 20.12 16.45
CA ASN A 686 0.48 19.93 15.40
C ASN A 686 0.38 21.13 14.47
N LEU A 687 0.46 20.94 13.15
CA LEU A 687 0.03 21.87 12.12
C LEU A 687 -0.99 21.18 11.21
N ARG A 688 -2.28 21.42 11.41
CA ARG A 688 -3.37 20.78 10.64
C ARG A 688 -4.29 21.78 9.98
N PRO A 689 -4.94 21.47 8.84
CA PRO A 689 -5.97 22.34 8.27
C PRO A 689 -7.13 22.53 9.26
N LEU A 690 -7.63 23.76 9.36
CA LEU A 690 -8.91 24.04 10.00
C LEU A 690 -10.03 23.71 9.02
N VAL A 691 -10.54 22.50 9.12
CA VAL A 691 -11.74 22.10 8.36
C VAL A 691 -12.95 22.59 9.16
N GLY A 692 -13.32 23.85 8.96
CA GLY A 692 -14.48 24.47 9.61
C GLY A 692 -14.85 25.79 8.94
N VAL A 693 -16.12 25.99 8.63
CA VAL A 693 -16.61 27.25 8.07
C VAL A 693 -16.73 28.26 9.20
N SER A 694 -16.17 29.47 9.05
CA SER A 694 -16.38 30.54 10.04
C SER A 694 -17.87 30.72 10.34
N GLY A 695 -18.25 30.68 11.62
CA GLY A 695 -19.66 30.74 12.03
C GLY A 695 -20.31 29.37 12.32
N ASP A 696 -19.64 28.26 12.00
CA ASP A 696 -20.04 26.90 12.42
C ASP A 696 -19.57 26.67 13.86
N TYR A 697 -20.43 27.02 14.82
CA TYR A 697 -20.12 26.99 16.24
C TYR A 697 -20.47 25.66 16.90
N ASN A 698 -21.27 24.81 16.25
CA ASN A 698 -21.56 23.47 16.71
C ASN A 698 -20.64 22.40 16.07
N GLY A 699 -19.88 22.78 15.03
CA GLY A 699 -18.89 21.94 14.35
C GLY A 699 -19.52 20.87 13.44
N ASP A 700 -20.74 21.08 12.97
CA ASP A 700 -21.47 20.10 12.13
C ASP A 700 -21.22 20.26 10.62
N GLY A 701 -20.39 21.23 10.24
CA GLY A 701 -20.01 21.53 8.87
C GLY A 701 -20.98 22.43 8.13
N VAL A 702 -22.04 22.92 8.78
CA VAL A 702 -23.08 23.79 8.18
C VAL A 702 -23.32 24.99 9.09
N VAL A 703 -23.18 26.20 8.55
CA VAL A 703 -23.54 27.41 9.31
C VAL A 703 -25.05 27.64 9.21
N ASP A 704 -25.79 27.20 10.21
CA ASP A 704 -27.24 27.34 10.27
C ASP A 704 -27.77 27.87 11.62
N ALA A 705 -29.07 27.64 11.88
CA ALA A 705 -29.72 28.16 13.08
C ALA A 705 -29.26 27.45 14.37
N ALA A 706 -28.68 26.25 14.28
CA ALA A 706 -28.11 25.53 15.40
C ALA A 706 -26.88 26.27 15.94
N ASP A 707 -26.02 26.82 15.09
CA ASP A 707 -24.86 27.63 15.51
C ASP A 707 -25.26 28.90 16.22
N TYR A 708 -26.34 29.54 15.77
CA TYR A 708 -26.90 30.69 16.46
C TYR A 708 -27.28 30.37 17.91
N THR A 709 -27.78 29.16 18.17
CA THR A 709 -28.08 28.75 19.55
C THR A 709 -26.82 28.59 20.39
N VAL A 710 -25.73 28.06 19.81
CA VAL A 710 -24.43 27.98 20.48
C VAL A 710 -23.87 29.38 20.81
N TRP A 711 -23.93 30.32 19.86
CA TRP A 711 -23.54 31.71 20.11
C TRP A 711 -24.42 32.37 21.18
N ARG A 712 -25.73 32.20 21.09
CA ARG A 712 -26.66 32.82 22.02
C ARG A 712 -26.45 32.31 23.45
N ASP A 713 -26.16 31.03 23.62
CA ASP A 713 -25.91 30.40 24.92
C ASP A 713 -24.54 30.79 25.51
N ALA A 714 -23.59 31.13 24.66
CA ALA A 714 -22.23 31.54 25.04
C ALA A 714 -22.04 33.06 25.17
N LEU A 715 -23.02 33.88 24.74
CA LEU A 715 -22.93 35.35 24.75
C LEU A 715 -22.51 35.93 26.11
N GLY A 716 -21.44 36.71 26.11
CA GLY A 716 -20.84 37.36 27.27
C GLY A 716 -19.80 36.52 28.02
N ARG A 717 -19.52 35.27 27.59
CA ARG A 717 -18.48 34.43 28.19
C ARG A 717 -17.10 34.83 27.68
N LYS A 718 -16.12 34.80 28.60
CA LYS A 718 -14.71 34.73 28.23
C LYS A 718 -14.38 33.28 27.89
N VAL A 719 -13.74 33.10 26.76
CA VAL A 719 -13.33 31.78 26.25
C VAL A 719 -11.89 31.90 25.75
N SER A 720 -11.24 30.77 25.50
CA SER A 720 -10.00 30.80 24.73
C SER A 720 -10.30 31.38 23.34
N PRO A 721 -9.45 32.26 22.78
CA PRO A 721 -9.64 32.84 21.45
C PRO A 721 -10.04 31.78 20.41
N GLY A 722 -11.21 31.94 19.79
CA GLY A 722 -11.71 31.00 18.78
C GLY A 722 -12.46 29.77 19.31
N ALA A 723 -12.62 29.62 20.62
CA ALA A 723 -13.40 28.54 21.23
C ALA A 723 -14.88 28.91 21.39
N SER A 724 -15.75 27.90 21.50
CA SER A 724 -17.20 28.09 21.59
C SER A 724 -17.72 28.87 20.38
N ALA A 725 -18.28 30.07 20.60
CA ALA A 725 -18.84 30.91 19.55
C ALA A 725 -18.08 32.23 19.37
N ASP A 726 -16.80 32.24 19.71
CA ASP A 726 -15.88 33.37 19.48
C ASP A 726 -15.37 33.32 18.03
N GLY A 727 -16.22 33.74 17.09
CA GLY A 727 -15.95 33.74 15.65
C GLY A 727 -14.97 34.82 15.19
N ASP A 728 -14.86 35.94 15.90
CA ASP A 728 -13.88 37.00 15.62
C ASP A 728 -12.54 36.78 16.35
N ARG A 729 -12.53 35.80 17.26
CA ARG A 729 -11.37 35.22 17.96
C ARG A 729 -10.70 36.21 18.90
N ASN A 730 -11.48 37.08 19.54
CA ASN A 730 -10.97 38.10 20.46
C ASN A 730 -10.92 37.63 21.94
N GLY A 731 -11.29 36.37 22.21
CA GLY A 731 -11.33 35.76 23.54
C GLY A 731 -12.61 36.08 24.32
N ARG A 732 -13.63 36.63 23.65
CA ARG A 732 -14.95 36.92 24.20
C ARG A 732 -16.01 36.58 23.18
N VAL A 733 -17.09 35.94 23.62
CA VAL A 733 -18.27 35.77 22.79
C VAL A 733 -19.15 37.01 22.91
N GLU A 734 -19.18 37.85 21.88
CA GLU A 734 -19.89 39.12 21.82
C GLU A 734 -20.62 39.34 20.49
N GLN A 735 -20.97 40.59 20.19
CA GLN A 735 -21.90 40.90 19.10
C GLN A 735 -21.22 40.77 17.73
N GLU A 736 -19.91 40.96 17.71
CA GLU A 736 -19.00 40.86 16.59
C GLU A 736 -18.93 39.42 16.07
N ASP A 737 -18.99 38.42 16.96
CA ASP A 737 -19.08 37.00 16.58
C ASP A 737 -20.39 36.66 15.88
N TYR A 738 -21.50 37.25 16.32
CA TYR A 738 -22.75 37.12 15.58
C TYR A 738 -22.65 37.70 14.17
N GLU A 739 -21.83 38.74 13.95
CA GLU A 739 -21.59 39.24 12.61
C GLU A 739 -20.81 38.21 11.76
N VAL A 740 -19.89 37.45 12.38
CA VAL A 740 -19.19 36.32 11.74
C VAL A 740 -20.18 35.21 11.35
N TRP A 741 -21.02 34.73 12.28
CA TRP A 741 -22.07 33.76 11.97
C TRP A 741 -23.04 34.26 10.90
N ARG A 742 -23.51 35.50 11.02
CA ARG A 742 -24.48 36.09 10.09
C ARG A 742 -23.89 36.23 8.68
N ALA A 743 -22.62 36.61 8.57
CA ALA A 743 -21.93 36.73 7.29
C ALA A 743 -21.78 35.36 6.61
N ALA A 744 -21.67 34.29 7.41
CA ALA A 744 -21.52 32.94 6.92
C ALA A 744 -22.82 32.13 6.88
N TYR A 745 -23.96 32.64 7.35
CA TYR A 745 -25.22 31.90 7.43
C TYR A 745 -25.65 31.31 6.08
N GLY A 746 -25.85 29.98 6.06
CA GLY A 746 -26.13 29.19 4.86
C GLY A 746 -24.89 28.68 4.12
N SER A 747 -23.69 29.02 4.59
CA SER A 747 -22.44 28.42 4.11
C SER A 747 -22.31 27.00 4.64
N ARG A 748 -21.72 26.13 3.83
CA ARG A 748 -21.37 24.75 4.20
C ARG A 748 -19.88 24.58 3.96
N SER A 749 -19.25 23.69 4.72
CA SER A 749 -17.92 23.22 4.37
C SER A 749 -18.03 22.73 2.93
N THR A 750 -17.48 23.48 2.00
CA THR A 750 -17.54 23.09 0.60
C THR A 750 -16.61 21.91 0.47
N ASP A 751 -17.19 20.74 0.24
CA ASP A 751 -16.52 19.67 -0.50
C ASP A 751 -15.69 20.30 -1.61
N ALA A 752 -14.44 19.83 -1.75
CA ALA A 752 -13.47 20.26 -2.73
C ALA A 752 -14.13 20.70 -4.06
N ALA A 753 -13.73 21.88 -4.52
CA ALA A 753 -13.90 22.42 -5.87
C ALA A 753 -15.09 21.88 -6.69
N SER A 754 -16.06 22.75 -7.00
CA SER A 754 -17.08 22.51 -8.03
C SER A 754 -16.44 21.92 -9.29
N VAL A 755 -16.61 20.61 -9.48
CA VAL A 755 -16.30 19.90 -10.72
C VAL A 755 -17.14 20.55 -11.81
N PRO A 756 -16.56 21.05 -12.92
CA PRO A 756 -17.36 21.53 -14.04
C PRO A 756 -18.23 20.37 -14.51
N GLU A 757 -19.56 20.50 -14.45
CA GLU A 757 -20.46 19.48 -14.98
C GLU A 757 -20.03 19.13 -16.41
N PRO A 758 -19.89 17.85 -16.77
CA PRO A 758 -19.65 17.49 -18.16
C PRO A 758 -20.86 17.96 -18.96
N ASN A 759 -20.66 18.97 -19.81
CA ASN A 759 -21.66 19.56 -20.70
C ASN A 759 -22.62 18.46 -21.18
N ALA A 760 -23.92 18.56 -20.89
CA ALA A 760 -24.93 17.55 -21.25
C ALA A 760 -24.90 17.16 -22.76
N LEU A 761 -24.33 18.05 -23.60
CA LEU A 761 -24.00 17.80 -25.00
C LEU A 761 -22.98 16.66 -25.22
N THR A 762 -21.97 16.51 -24.36
CA THR A 762 -20.95 15.46 -24.46
C THR A 762 -21.55 14.08 -24.17
N LEU A 763 -22.40 13.96 -23.14
CA LEU A 763 -23.13 12.73 -22.82
C LEU A 763 -24.15 12.36 -23.91
N ALA A 764 -24.86 13.35 -24.48
CA ALA A 764 -25.74 13.12 -25.62
C ALA A 764 -24.97 12.66 -26.87
N THR A 765 -23.77 13.21 -27.11
CA THR A 765 -22.93 12.82 -28.25
C THR A 765 -22.36 11.41 -28.08
N ILE A 766 -21.94 11.06 -26.87
CA ILE A 766 -21.49 9.68 -26.53
C ILE A 766 -22.63 8.68 -26.71
N GLN A 767 -23.85 9.03 -26.29
CA GLN A 767 -25.03 8.17 -26.47
C GLN A 767 -25.42 7.98 -27.95
N ILE A 768 -25.29 9.03 -28.77
CA ILE A 768 -25.55 8.96 -30.22
C ILE A 768 -24.48 8.11 -30.92
N VAL A 769 -23.20 8.29 -30.56
CA VAL A 769 -22.09 7.49 -31.11
C VAL A 769 -22.21 6.02 -30.69
N TYR A 770 -22.59 5.75 -29.43
CA TYR A 770 -22.85 4.40 -28.93
C TYR A 770 -23.99 3.71 -29.70
N ASN A 771 -25.09 4.42 -29.94
CA ASN A 771 -26.22 3.89 -30.71
C ASN A 771 -25.89 3.69 -32.20
N ALA A 772 -25.07 4.56 -32.80
CA ALA A 772 -24.60 4.40 -34.18
C ALA A 772 -23.66 3.19 -34.33
N LEU A 773 -22.76 2.96 -33.36
CA LEU A 773 -21.86 1.80 -33.33
C LEU A 773 -22.62 0.48 -33.11
N ARG A 774 -23.70 0.48 -32.32
CA ARG A 774 -24.59 -0.69 -32.17
C ARG A 774 -25.30 -1.05 -33.48
N CYS A 775 -25.77 -0.06 -34.24
CA CYS A 775 -26.42 -0.29 -35.54
C CYS A 775 -25.43 -0.77 -36.63
N LEU A 776 -24.15 -0.42 -36.54
CA LEU A 776 -23.11 -0.89 -37.46
C LEU A 776 -22.64 -2.33 -37.16
N ARG A 777 -22.76 -2.80 -35.91
CA ARG A 777 -22.46 -4.19 -35.52
C ARG A 777 -23.60 -5.18 -35.83
N ALA A 778 -24.82 -4.68 -36.07
CA ALA A 778 -25.99 -5.50 -36.37
C ALA A 778 -26.26 -5.66 -37.88
N ARG A 779 -25.30 -5.30 -38.74
CA ARG A 779 -25.36 -5.48 -40.20
C ARG A 779 -24.26 -6.40 -40.70
#